data_AF-A0A0Q7QEM3-F1
#
_entry.id   AF-A0A0Q7QEM3-F1
#
_cell.length_a   1.000
_cell.length_b   1.000
_cell.length_c   1.000
_cell.angle_alpha   90.00
_cell.angle_beta   90.00
_cell.angle_gamma   90.00
#
_symmetry.space_group_name_H-M   'P 1'
#
loop_
_entity.id
_entity.type
_entity.pdbx_description
1 polymer ?
#
loop_
_entity_poly.entity_id
_entity_poly.type
_entity_poly.pdbx_seq_one_letter_code
_entity_poly.pdbx_strand_id
1 'polypeptide(L)'
;MKKLLLAGLPVLIIFMGLPFLVTLMVVMTTTAAAECRTQSSQGTVPTELGDLGAIDGPVGGPVNGKITMAQANIPRRSGLDGFRASMPKVLSKNPEFVTLNEASGWSLEQIEAATPGYSAFRVAAPAGTGTGAEQAMGNVVLWKSSTWTKVNGGRVQLVDDDKTFYDGRPVTWDRFATWVMLRRADGSVVSVVSTHHMTNPHRWPKQHGNPPLTRPQQYGAGMVILLQLRNSLAAHGPVLIGGDMNTQASYTNIPWTAAAKMKAAGYGWHNHGVDFIFFPHHQGARLEQGWDGTMVSDHHWLSARIAMNGAGPESAPETTTTTDGIVPAATTARTSAEPPARDVLAQLMRLRFASNYPTMTAEQARNAITIAQVARDLEIPRYGLQIAIAAAIQESKLVNLTGGDRDSGGLFQQRPSAGWGSRAEITNPLLAARAFFGQAQHTGNPGLLDIPGWQNMPLTQAAQAVQRSGYPDAYAQWEDVAGDITDLLGGDLPDLPGSDSEGSTTNVANCQGETVNPITVGTLNLLGAGHTDKPGERPGYDTWDKRLPGAMRTIENAGISIAGLQEVHGPQAQALENQYAAKWGIYPASGKAQNRVIWDHNEWEQTDGRLVDIPYFGGKDVGMPLVQLTSTTTGQLIWVWSIHNPANTHGNAAGHRQEALRLQLATMTELAGTGTPSVILGDFNDGKDGSNSSHCALTPELSNAFGGSADPCKKPKQDAPIDHVYGANLTWASAAVDTITQASKIADHPLVTATTAGSSAGCAVDSGTAEAKYNLGPVKPQLTQLVNILGPMFDIKTVGGYRESATDPNGHPAGLAADFMVPLNAAGRAQGDRLAAYAKANAQKLGIDYIIWYQRIWSVARAGEGWRPMEDRGSATENHLDHVHINVKPGASVQPVGLEGASCDEVVYPVPAQYVGTDNHNWHETGPYWSRWHTGTDFSAPCGTTVYAAHAGTIEIDTTQRSWAGPQLVKVTTGAGSLTTWYAHMATVSVSRGQTVAAGEPIGQVGKEGNVSGCHLHFEVHLKNGSIYDPDNVDPSTWLAENASRPSHAV
;
A
#
# COMPACT_ATOMS: atom_id res chain seq x y z
N MET A 1 -33.71 65.99 -33.54
CA MET A 1 -33.22 64.71 -34.11
C MET A 1 -32.04 64.08 -33.37
N LYS A 2 -31.27 64.80 -32.53
CA LYS A 2 -30.21 64.21 -31.68
C LYS A 2 -30.68 63.47 -30.41
N LYS A 3 -31.99 63.44 -30.11
CA LYS A 3 -32.57 62.72 -28.96
C LYS A 3 -33.30 61.41 -29.31
N LEU A 4 -33.39 61.03 -30.59
CA LEU A 4 -33.99 59.73 -31.01
C LEU A 4 -32.95 58.64 -31.33
N LEU A 5 -31.66 58.98 -31.44
CA LEU A 5 -30.58 58.04 -31.78
C LEU A 5 -29.93 57.38 -30.56
N LEU A 6 -30.31 57.74 -29.33
CA LEU A 6 -29.73 57.22 -28.09
C LEU A 6 -30.64 56.22 -27.33
N ALA A 7 -31.85 55.95 -27.82
CA ALA A 7 -32.76 54.96 -27.24
C ALA A 7 -32.86 53.64 -28.05
N GLY A 8 -32.33 53.59 -29.27
CA GLY A 8 -32.43 52.42 -30.16
C GLY A 8 -31.21 51.49 -30.18
N LEU A 9 -30.08 51.91 -29.61
CA LEU A 9 -28.85 51.12 -29.64
C LEU A 9 -28.86 49.84 -28.76
N PRO A 10 -29.62 49.76 -27.64
CA PRO A 10 -29.67 48.53 -26.85
C PRO A 10 -30.48 47.41 -27.53
N VAL A 11 -31.47 47.73 -28.36
CA VAL A 11 -32.40 46.75 -28.94
C VAL A 11 -31.83 46.10 -30.20
N LEU A 12 -30.99 46.81 -30.96
CA LEU A 12 -30.34 46.26 -32.16
C LEU A 12 -29.20 45.28 -31.82
N ILE A 13 -28.50 45.50 -30.69
CA ILE A 13 -27.42 44.62 -30.21
C ILE A 13 -28.00 43.27 -29.71
N ILE A 14 -29.22 43.27 -29.17
CA ILE A 14 -29.88 42.06 -28.69
C ILE A 14 -30.37 41.17 -29.86
N PHE A 15 -30.85 41.76 -30.96
CA PHE A 15 -31.34 40.98 -32.11
C PHE A 15 -30.23 40.47 -33.06
N MET A 16 -29.06 41.11 -33.11
CA MET A 16 -27.91 40.62 -33.90
C MET A 16 -27.02 39.62 -33.15
N GLY A 17 -27.11 39.53 -31.81
CA GLY A 17 -26.31 38.60 -31.00
C GLY A 17 -26.89 37.18 -30.86
N LEU A 18 -28.20 37.00 -31.09
CA LEU A 18 -28.87 35.71 -30.86
C LEU A 18 -28.40 34.56 -31.78
N PRO A 19 -28.13 34.74 -33.09
CA PRO A 19 -27.59 33.64 -33.92
C PRO A 19 -26.11 33.34 -33.63
N PHE A 20 -25.35 34.29 -33.07
CA PHE A 20 -23.95 34.08 -32.68
C PHE A 20 -23.82 33.35 -31.34
N LEU A 21 -24.72 33.58 -30.37
CA LEU A 21 -24.71 32.84 -29.10
C LEU A 21 -25.16 31.37 -29.26
N VAL A 22 -26.09 31.07 -30.17
CA VAL A 22 -26.51 29.69 -30.44
C VAL A 22 -25.42 28.92 -31.19
N THR A 23 -24.65 29.57 -32.07
CA THR A 23 -23.50 28.95 -32.74
C THR A 23 -22.30 28.79 -31.79
N LEU A 24 -22.08 29.72 -30.86
CA LEU A 24 -21.02 29.61 -29.85
C LEU A 24 -21.35 28.54 -28.78
N MET A 25 -22.63 28.34 -28.43
CA MET A 25 -23.06 27.26 -27.54
C MET A 25 -23.05 25.88 -28.21
N VAL A 26 -23.33 25.76 -29.52
CA VAL A 26 -23.26 24.48 -30.26
C VAL A 26 -21.81 24.10 -30.63
N VAL A 27 -20.90 25.07 -30.74
CA VAL A 27 -19.45 24.82 -30.97
C VAL A 27 -18.68 24.58 -29.66
N MET A 28 -19.15 25.10 -28.51
CA MET A 28 -18.53 24.83 -27.20
C MET A 28 -18.98 23.51 -26.55
N THR A 29 -20.07 22.89 -26.99
CA THR A 29 -20.48 21.56 -26.50
C THR A 29 -19.95 20.41 -27.35
N THR A 30 -19.44 20.69 -28.56
CA THR A 30 -18.88 19.67 -29.46
C THR A 30 -17.35 19.62 -29.47
N THR A 31 -16.67 20.50 -28.73
CA THR A 31 -15.20 20.56 -28.64
C THR A 31 -14.60 19.75 -27.47
N ALA A 32 -15.41 19.38 -26.47
CA ALA A 32 -14.96 18.51 -25.37
C ALA A 32 -14.73 17.05 -25.80
N ALA A 33 -15.34 16.60 -26.90
CA ALA A 33 -15.22 15.23 -27.42
C ALA A 33 -14.20 15.08 -28.57
N ALA A 34 -13.56 16.16 -29.00
CA ALA A 34 -12.70 16.17 -30.20
C ALA A 34 -11.18 16.18 -29.91
N GLU A 35 -10.74 16.52 -28.70
CA GLU A 35 -9.30 16.65 -28.39
C GLU A 35 -8.62 15.34 -27.93
N CYS A 36 -9.36 14.23 -27.83
CA CYS A 36 -8.79 12.89 -27.63
C CYS A 36 -8.38 12.18 -28.93
N ARG A 37 -8.70 12.75 -30.11
CA ARG A 37 -8.58 12.03 -31.38
C ARG A 37 -7.46 12.52 -32.30
N THR A 38 -6.28 12.84 -31.77
CA THR A 38 -5.04 13.02 -32.56
C THR A 38 -3.76 12.77 -31.75
N GLN A 39 -3.66 11.69 -30.96
CA GLN A 39 -2.36 11.26 -30.38
C GLN A 39 -2.16 9.72 -30.38
N SER A 40 -2.77 8.99 -31.31
CA SER A 40 -2.37 7.58 -31.57
C SER A 40 -1.04 7.45 -32.33
N SER A 41 -0.25 8.52 -32.40
CA SER A 41 1.15 8.47 -32.77
C SER A 41 1.90 9.59 -32.05
N GLN A 42 2.64 9.22 -31.00
CA GLN A 42 3.59 10.00 -30.20
C GLN A 42 3.03 10.77 -28.98
N GLY A 43 3.46 10.31 -27.78
CA GLY A 43 3.46 11.09 -26.53
C GLY A 43 2.90 10.35 -25.29
N THR A 44 3.66 9.41 -24.71
CA THR A 44 3.40 8.79 -23.39
C THR A 44 3.70 9.76 -22.23
N VAL A 45 2.93 9.69 -21.13
CA VAL A 45 3.34 10.25 -19.82
C VAL A 45 4.56 9.44 -19.34
N PRO A 46 5.74 10.06 -19.09
CA PRO A 46 6.95 9.33 -18.77
C PRO A 46 6.91 8.79 -17.34
N THR A 47 6.45 7.55 -17.21
CA THR A 47 6.74 6.66 -16.08
C THR A 47 7.74 5.56 -16.45
N GLU A 48 8.05 5.43 -17.74
CA GLU A 48 9.29 4.80 -18.17
C GLU A 48 10.44 5.76 -17.94
N LEU A 49 11.59 5.22 -17.52
CA LEU A 49 12.87 5.92 -17.62
C LEU A 49 12.91 6.55 -19.01
N GLY A 50 13.04 7.88 -19.10
CA GLY A 50 13.62 8.43 -20.32
C GLY A 50 14.93 7.66 -20.55
N ASP A 51 15.18 7.21 -21.78
CA ASP A 51 16.37 6.43 -22.14
C ASP A 51 17.60 6.99 -21.41
N LEU A 52 18.05 6.30 -20.36
CA LEU A 52 19.22 6.72 -19.57
C LEU A 52 20.49 6.67 -20.42
N GLY A 53 20.41 6.04 -21.60
CA GLY A 53 21.51 5.44 -22.31
C GLY A 53 22.00 4.18 -21.57
N ALA A 54 22.85 3.40 -22.23
CA ALA A 54 23.63 2.38 -21.54
C ALA A 54 24.60 3.06 -20.55
N ILE A 55 24.31 2.98 -19.26
CA ILE A 55 25.21 3.43 -18.19
C ILE A 55 26.17 2.27 -17.90
N ASP A 56 27.16 2.12 -18.78
CA ASP A 56 28.21 1.12 -18.65
C ASP A 56 29.55 1.79 -18.32
N GLY A 57 30.39 1.09 -17.55
CA GLY A 57 31.72 1.55 -17.20
C GLY A 57 32.42 0.63 -16.19
N PRO A 58 33.71 0.84 -15.93
CA PRO A 58 34.42 0.06 -14.93
C PRO A 58 33.93 0.42 -13.53
N VAL A 59 33.90 -0.57 -12.64
CA VAL A 59 33.70 -0.33 -11.20
C VAL A 59 35.02 0.17 -10.61
N GLY A 60 35.00 1.35 -10.02
CA GLY A 60 36.18 1.98 -9.43
C GLY A 60 36.49 1.51 -8.00
N GLY A 61 37.69 1.80 -7.52
CA GLY A 61 38.03 1.62 -6.11
C GLY A 61 37.57 2.80 -5.23
N PRO A 62 37.72 2.68 -3.89
CA PRO A 62 37.47 3.77 -2.94
C PRO A 62 38.24 5.04 -3.30
N VAL A 63 37.54 6.18 -3.32
CA VAL A 63 38.12 7.49 -3.60
C VAL A 63 38.70 8.05 -2.30
N ASN A 64 40.03 8.06 -2.23
CA ASN A 64 40.76 8.64 -1.12
C ASN A 64 41.18 10.09 -1.42
N GLY A 65 41.25 10.90 -0.35
CA GLY A 65 41.65 12.30 -0.43
C GLY A 65 40.48 13.26 -0.58
N LYS A 66 40.75 14.41 -1.20
CA LYS A 66 39.82 15.54 -1.27
C LYS A 66 39.50 15.83 -2.72
N ILE A 67 38.22 15.99 -3.03
CA ILE A 67 37.75 16.47 -4.33
C ILE A 67 37.22 17.89 -4.14
N THR A 68 37.60 18.81 -5.02
CA THR A 68 36.98 20.13 -5.07
C THR A 68 36.03 20.20 -6.26
N MET A 69 34.79 20.62 -6.06
CA MET A 69 33.79 20.81 -7.11
C MET A 69 33.33 22.26 -7.14
N ALA A 70 32.93 22.76 -8.31
CA ALA A 70 32.28 24.04 -8.46
C ALA A 70 30.97 23.92 -9.24
N GLN A 71 30.03 24.82 -8.95
CA GLN A 71 28.77 24.95 -9.68
C GLN A 71 28.55 26.43 -10.04
N ALA A 72 28.01 26.67 -11.23
CA ALA A 72 27.64 28.01 -11.67
C ALA A 72 26.45 27.97 -12.66
N ASN A 73 25.38 28.71 -12.36
CA ASN A 73 24.36 29.06 -13.34
C ASN A 73 24.78 30.38 -14.04
N ILE A 74 25.11 30.30 -15.33
CA ILE A 74 25.50 31.48 -16.12
C ILE A 74 24.58 31.53 -17.34
N PRO A 75 23.66 32.49 -17.42
CA PRO A 75 22.69 32.54 -18.50
C PRO A 75 23.24 33.22 -19.75
N ARG A 76 22.66 32.93 -20.92
CA ARG A 76 23.04 33.55 -22.21
C ARG A 76 23.02 35.08 -22.20
N ARG A 77 22.13 35.68 -21.39
CA ARG A 77 22.01 37.14 -21.22
C ARG A 77 23.29 37.80 -20.67
N SER A 78 24.18 37.04 -20.04
CA SER A 78 25.49 37.53 -19.58
C SER A 78 26.47 37.81 -20.72
N GLY A 79 26.19 37.31 -21.94
CA GLY A 79 27.08 37.42 -23.09
C GLY A 79 28.35 36.57 -22.97
N LEU A 80 29.06 36.37 -24.08
CA LEU A 80 30.30 35.58 -24.10
C LEU A 80 31.43 36.24 -23.27
N ASP A 81 31.50 37.56 -23.25
CA ASP A 81 32.51 38.28 -22.44
C ASP A 81 32.20 38.20 -20.95
N GLY A 82 30.92 38.28 -20.55
CA GLY A 82 30.51 38.06 -19.16
C GLY A 82 30.75 36.62 -18.72
N PHE A 83 30.49 35.64 -19.59
CA PHE A 83 30.86 34.25 -19.35
C PHE A 83 32.37 34.09 -19.13
N ARG A 84 33.21 34.62 -20.04
CA ARG A 84 34.67 34.59 -19.91
C ARG A 84 35.18 35.32 -18.66
N ALA A 85 34.55 36.42 -18.27
CA ALA A 85 34.90 37.15 -17.05
C ALA A 85 34.49 36.40 -15.76
N SER A 86 33.50 35.50 -15.85
CA SER A 86 33.01 34.72 -14.72
C SER A 86 33.86 33.47 -14.46
N MET A 87 34.35 32.80 -15.50
CA MET A 87 35.07 31.53 -15.35
C MET A 87 36.31 31.59 -14.44
N PRO A 88 37.16 32.63 -14.46
CA PRO A 88 38.28 32.74 -13.50
C PRO A 88 37.83 32.71 -12.03
N LYS A 89 36.62 33.21 -11.73
CA LYS A 89 36.06 33.19 -10.38
C LYS A 89 35.56 31.80 -10.00
N VAL A 90 34.83 31.13 -10.90
CA VAL A 90 34.37 29.74 -10.74
C VAL A 90 35.56 28.79 -10.52
N LEU A 91 36.65 29.02 -11.24
CA LEU A 91 37.87 28.22 -11.15
C LEU A 91 38.81 28.63 -10.01
N SER A 92 38.49 29.67 -9.24
CA SER A 92 39.40 30.28 -8.26
C SER A 92 39.83 29.35 -7.12
N LYS A 93 39.05 28.29 -6.86
CA LYS A 93 39.35 27.25 -5.86
C LYS A 93 39.97 26.00 -6.46
N ASN A 94 40.39 26.08 -7.73
CA ASN A 94 41.03 24.99 -8.46
C ASN A 94 40.20 23.68 -8.42
N PRO A 95 38.90 23.71 -8.78
CA PRO A 95 38.04 22.53 -8.72
C PRO A 95 38.57 21.40 -9.63
N GLU A 96 38.29 20.16 -9.31
CA GLU A 96 38.48 19.04 -10.23
C GLU A 96 37.31 18.93 -11.22
N PHE A 97 36.11 19.30 -10.76
CA PHE A 97 34.88 19.25 -11.55
C PHE A 97 34.12 20.58 -11.50
N VAL A 98 33.51 20.95 -12.62
CA VAL A 98 32.62 22.12 -12.71
C VAL A 98 31.31 21.71 -13.37
N THR A 99 30.18 22.07 -12.78
CA THR A 99 28.86 21.94 -13.41
C THR A 99 28.34 23.32 -13.80
N LEU A 100 27.92 23.48 -15.05
CA LEU A 100 27.35 24.71 -15.57
C LEU A 100 25.89 24.52 -15.96
N ASN A 101 25.05 25.50 -15.62
CA ASN A 101 23.65 25.59 -16.02
C ASN A 101 23.40 26.79 -16.94
N GLU A 102 22.33 26.74 -17.75
CA GLU A 102 21.95 27.72 -18.78
C GLU A 102 23.02 27.98 -19.86
N ALA A 103 23.93 27.04 -20.07
CA ALA A 103 25.08 27.17 -20.96
C ALA A 103 24.80 26.83 -22.44
N SER A 104 23.54 26.84 -22.87
CA SER A 104 23.15 26.55 -24.26
C SER A 104 23.68 27.60 -25.26
N GLY A 105 23.99 28.81 -24.79
CA GLY A 105 24.46 29.92 -25.61
C GLY A 105 25.92 29.84 -26.10
N TRP A 106 26.71 28.86 -25.65
CA TRP A 106 28.14 28.74 -25.98
C TRP A 106 28.48 27.36 -26.51
N SER A 107 29.42 27.26 -27.46
CA SER A 107 29.95 25.98 -27.94
C SER A 107 30.88 25.33 -26.91
N LEU A 108 31.09 24.00 -27.00
CA LEU A 108 32.06 23.32 -26.13
C LEU A 108 33.48 23.91 -26.30
N GLU A 109 33.87 24.25 -27.53
CA GLU A 109 35.14 24.93 -27.82
C GLU A 109 35.26 26.28 -27.11
N GLN A 110 34.17 27.08 -27.07
CA GLN A 110 34.16 28.36 -26.37
C GLN A 110 34.24 28.18 -24.85
N ILE A 111 33.60 27.14 -24.32
CA ILE A 111 33.64 26.78 -22.90
C ILE A 111 35.05 26.33 -22.50
N GLU A 112 35.67 25.44 -23.27
CA GLU A 112 37.03 24.93 -23.04
C GLU A 112 38.08 26.05 -23.20
N ALA A 113 37.91 26.95 -24.18
CA ALA A 113 38.76 28.13 -24.32
C ALA A 113 38.68 29.08 -23.11
N ALA A 114 37.52 29.16 -22.44
CA ALA A 114 37.34 29.92 -21.21
C ALA A 114 37.78 29.16 -19.94
N THR A 115 38.10 27.87 -20.06
CA THR A 115 38.50 26.99 -18.95
C THR A 115 39.77 26.20 -19.27
N PRO A 116 40.93 26.87 -19.47
CA PRO A 116 42.16 26.19 -19.85
C PRO A 116 42.51 25.04 -18.90
N GLY A 117 42.78 23.86 -19.47
CA GLY A 117 43.11 22.63 -18.72
C GLY A 117 41.90 21.78 -18.31
N TYR A 118 40.69 22.16 -18.69
CA TYR A 118 39.49 21.36 -18.51
C TYR A 118 38.98 20.84 -19.86
N SER A 119 38.39 19.65 -19.82
CA SER A 119 37.58 19.11 -20.90
C SER A 119 36.11 19.27 -20.52
N ALA A 120 35.26 19.44 -21.51
CA ALA A 120 33.83 19.67 -21.31
C ALA A 120 32.98 18.61 -22.02
N PHE A 121 31.84 18.25 -21.43
CA PHE A 121 30.88 17.36 -22.03
C PHE A 121 29.44 17.85 -21.87
N ARG A 122 28.68 17.74 -22.96
CA ARG A 122 27.22 17.75 -22.99
C ARG A 122 26.74 16.92 -24.18
N VAL A 123 25.47 16.50 -24.13
CA VAL A 123 24.81 15.86 -25.28
C VAL A 123 24.28 16.94 -26.22
N ALA A 124 24.46 16.76 -27.53
CA ALA A 124 23.91 17.68 -28.53
C ALA A 124 22.37 17.75 -28.46
N ALA A 125 21.77 18.82 -28.99
CA ALA A 125 20.31 18.89 -29.13
C ALA A 125 19.81 17.76 -30.05
N PRO A 126 18.65 17.13 -29.75
CA PRO A 126 18.03 16.15 -30.64
C PRO A 126 17.70 16.76 -32.01
N ALA A 127 17.93 16.03 -33.10
CA ALA A 127 17.58 16.49 -34.44
C ALA A 127 16.04 16.59 -34.59
N GLY A 128 15.53 17.77 -35.00
CA GLY A 128 14.12 17.95 -35.39
C GLY A 128 13.12 18.36 -34.29
N THR A 129 13.56 18.94 -33.17
CA THR A 129 12.67 19.34 -32.07
C THR A 129 12.29 20.84 -32.11
N GLY A 130 11.10 21.17 -31.57
CA GLY A 130 10.51 22.52 -31.53
C GLY A 130 11.20 23.49 -30.55
N THR A 131 10.50 24.55 -30.13
CA THR A 131 11.07 25.72 -29.41
C THR A 131 11.84 25.45 -28.09
N GLY A 132 11.79 24.24 -27.52
CA GLY A 132 12.50 23.83 -26.29
C GLY A 132 13.86 23.14 -26.49
N ALA A 133 14.25 22.80 -27.72
CA ALA A 133 15.44 21.98 -28.03
C ALA A 133 16.77 22.51 -27.45
N GLU A 134 16.91 23.84 -27.33
CA GLU A 134 18.11 24.49 -26.79
C GLU A 134 18.33 24.16 -25.30
N GLN A 135 17.27 23.89 -24.54
CA GLN A 135 17.35 23.57 -23.10
C GLN A 135 18.06 22.24 -22.84
N ALA A 136 17.98 21.30 -23.79
CA ALA A 136 18.68 20.03 -23.75
C ALA A 136 20.22 20.18 -23.75
N MET A 137 20.73 21.36 -24.12
CA MET A 137 22.15 21.70 -24.15
C MET A 137 22.58 22.63 -23.00
N GLY A 138 21.66 22.95 -22.08
CA GLY A 138 21.89 23.93 -21.01
C GLY A 138 22.79 23.45 -19.86
N ASN A 139 22.98 22.14 -19.71
CA ASN A 139 23.80 21.55 -18.66
C ASN A 139 25.14 21.04 -19.22
N VAL A 140 26.24 21.40 -18.56
CA VAL A 140 27.60 21.00 -18.98
C VAL A 140 28.39 20.53 -17.77
N VAL A 141 29.11 19.41 -17.94
CA VAL A 141 30.08 18.92 -16.96
C VAL A 141 31.48 19.15 -17.49
N LEU A 142 32.34 19.78 -16.70
CA LEU A 142 33.75 19.95 -16.98
C LEU A 142 34.60 19.22 -15.96
N TRP A 143 35.76 18.74 -16.38
CA TRP A 143 36.74 18.09 -15.50
C TRP A 143 38.17 18.46 -15.90
N LYS A 144 39.10 18.42 -14.95
CA LYS A 144 40.54 18.57 -15.25
C LYS A 144 41.06 17.42 -16.11
N SER A 145 41.41 17.73 -17.35
CA SER A 145 41.86 16.72 -18.34
C SER A 145 43.17 16.04 -17.95
N SER A 146 43.99 16.67 -17.11
CA SER A 146 45.23 16.11 -16.61
C SER A 146 45.04 15.04 -15.52
N THR A 147 43.85 14.99 -14.90
CA THR A 147 43.58 14.12 -13.74
C THR A 147 42.55 13.03 -14.08
N TRP A 148 41.54 13.39 -14.85
CA TRP A 148 40.39 12.54 -15.11
C TRP A 148 40.20 12.30 -16.61
N THR A 149 39.90 11.06 -16.94
CA THR A 149 39.57 10.63 -18.29
C THR A 149 38.10 10.22 -18.34
N LYS A 150 37.36 10.72 -19.33
CA LYS A 150 35.98 10.30 -19.57
C LYS A 150 35.92 8.82 -19.95
N VAL A 151 35.06 8.09 -19.24
CA VAL A 151 34.68 6.71 -19.56
C VAL A 151 33.39 6.71 -20.37
N ASN A 152 32.35 7.34 -19.82
CA ASN A 152 31.01 7.36 -20.40
C ASN A 152 30.32 8.69 -20.03
N GLY A 153 29.20 9.01 -20.67
CA GLY A 153 28.40 10.19 -20.34
C GLY A 153 27.17 10.29 -21.21
N GLY A 154 26.11 10.86 -20.65
CA GLY A 154 24.80 10.94 -21.28
C GLY A 154 23.95 12.09 -20.75
N ARG A 155 22.66 12.04 -21.08
CA ARG A 155 21.64 13.00 -20.64
C ARG A 155 20.35 12.26 -20.37
N VAL A 156 19.66 12.64 -19.29
CA VAL A 156 18.29 12.21 -18.99
C VAL A 156 17.36 13.42 -18.98
N GLN A 157 16.13 13.24 -19.47
CA GLN A 157 15.07 14.23 -19.34
C GLN A 157 14.41 14.07 -17.96
N LEU A 158 14.37 15.15 -17.20
CA LEU A 158 13.79 15.18 -15.86
C LEU A 158 12.33 15.63 -15.87
N VAL A 159 12.01 16.59 -16.73
CA VAL A 159 10.66 17.12 -16.88
C VAL A 159 10.41 17.38 -18.34
N ASP A 160 9.32 16.83 -18.82
CA ASP A 160 8.80 17.08 -20.16
C ASP A 160 7.80 18.23 -20.11
N ASP A 161 7.92 19.16 -21.06
CA ASP A 161 6.89 20.16 -21.32
C ASP A 161 6.60 21.10 -20.13
N ASP A 162 7.64 21.61 -19.42
CA ASP A 162 7.49 22.62 -18.34
C ASP A 162 6.93 23.94 -18.91
N LYS A 163 5.60 24.01 -19.03
CA LYS A 163 4.94 25.20 -19.58
C LYS A 163 4.75 26.22 -18.47
N THR A 164 5.32 27.40 -18.67
CA THR A 164 5.30 28.50 -17.70
C THR A 164 5.09 29.85 -18.42
N PHE A 165 4.99 30.93 -17.65
CA PHE A 165 4.97 32.29 -18.17
C PHE A 165 6.26 33.00 -17.79
N TYR A 166 6.94 33.57 -18.78
CA TYR A 166 8.11 34.43 -18.59
C TYR A 166 7.81 35.79 -19.22
N ASP A 167 7.94 36.87 -18.43
CA ASP A 167 7.54 38.25 -18.80
C ASP A 167 6.13 38.35 -19.42
N GLY A 168 5.18 37.57 -18.87
CA GLY A 168 3.79 37.55 -19.33
C GLY A 168 3.55 36.79 -20.64
N ARG A 169 4.56 36.09 -21.18
CA ARG A 169 4.45 35.24 -22.38
C ARG A 169 4.53 33.76 -22.02
N PRO A 170 3.71 32.89 -22.64
CA PRO A 170 3.83 31.46 -22.44
C PRO A 170 5.16 30.96 -23.04
N VAL A 171 5.86 30.13 -22.29
CA VAL A 171 7.11 29.46 -22.68
C VAL A 171 7.06 28.00 -22.24
N THR A 172 7.73 27.11 -22.98
CA THR A 172 7.84 25.68 -22.65
C THR A 172 9.33 25.34 -22.46
N TRP A 173 9.68 24.74 -21.33
CA TRP A 173 11.08 24.47 -20.95
C TRP A 173 11.34 23.03 -20.49
N ASP A 174 11.71 22.14 -21.39
CA ASP A 174 12.15 20.81 -20.99
C ASP A 174 13.36 20.87 -20.05
N ARG A 175 13.34 20.06 -18.98
CA ARG A 175 14.42 20.02 -17.98
C ARG A 175 15.21 18.73 -18.12
N PHE A 176 16.53 18.85 -17.97
CA PHE A 176 17.45 17.73 -18.18
C PHE A 176 18.50 17.64 -17.07
N ALA A 177 19.14 16.47 -16.96
CA ALA A 177 20.43 16.30 -16.28
C ALA A 177 21.45 15.71 -17.27
N THR A 178 22.67 16.23 -17.25
CA THR A 178 23.81 15.73 -18.02
C THR A 178 24.80 15.10 -17.07
N TRP A 179 25.29 13.90 -17.40
CA TRP A 179 26.19 13.15 -16.53
C TRP A 179 27.44 12.69 -17.26
N VAL A 180 28.53 12.52 -16.51
CA VAL A 180 29.80 11.98 -17.01
C VAL A 180 30.39 11.04 -15.97
N MET A 181 30.80 9.86 -16.40
CA MET A 181 31.59 8.93 -15.61
C MET A 181 33.07 9.12 -15.94
N LEU A 182 33.88 9.37 -14.92
CA LEU A 182 35.27 9.78 -15.02
C LEU A 182 36.15 8.79 -14.26
N ARG A 183 37.30 8.45 -14.85
CA ARG A 183 38.30 7.56 -14.23
C ARG A 183 39.61 8.30 -14.01
N ARG A 184 40.23 8.08 -12.85
CA ARG A 184 41.57 8.56 -12.50
C ARG A 184 42.61 7.46 -12.72
N ALA A 185 43.86 7.84 -12.91
CA ALA A 185 44.97 6.91 -13.18
C ALA A 185 45.17 5.84 -12.08
N ASP A 186 44.76 6.12 -10.84
CA ASP A 186 44.83 5.16 -9.73
C ASP A 186 43.67 4.15 -9.70
N GLY A 187 42.80 4.16 -10.70
CA GLY A 187 41.66 3.25 -10.80
C GLY A 187 40.37 3.75 -10.13
N SER A 188 40.40 4.92 -9.47
CA SER A 188 39.19 5.54 -8.92
C SER A 188 38.21 5.92 -10.04
N VAL A 189 36.92 5.72 -9.82
CA VAL A 189 35.85 6.16 -10.73
C VAL A 189 34.90 7.08 -9.97
N VAL A 190 34.54 8.20 -10.58
CA VAL A 190 33.60 9.20 -10.03
C VAL A 190 32.63 9.57 -11.12
N SER A 191 31.35 9.69 -10.78
CA SER A 191 30.33 10.22 -11.69
C SER A 191 29.95 11.64 -11.28
N VAL A 192 29.85 12.54 -12.24
CA VAL A 192 29.46 13.94 -12.02
C VAL A 192 28.21 14.26 -12.82
N VAL A 193 27.21 14.83 -12.16
CA VAL A 193 25.91 15.19 -12.76
C VAL A 193 25.69 16.70 -12.67
N SER A 194 25.41 17.34 -13.81
CA SER A 194 24.96 18.73 -13.92
C SER A 194 23.46 18.77 -14.21
N THR A 195 22.68 19.49 -13.42
CA THR A 195 21.22 19.57 -13.61
C THR A 195 20.65 20.96 -13.35
N HIS A 196 19.54 21.30 -14.00
CA HIS A 196 18.77 22.53 -13.78
C HIS A 196 17.29 22.17 -13.70
N HIS A 197 16.71 22.30 -12.51
CA HIS A 197 15.33 21.90 -12.22
C HIS A 197 14.30 23.01 -12.50
N MET A 198 13.00 22.66 -12.55
CA MET A 198 11.92 23.62 -12.79
C MET A 198 11.90 24.75 -11.76
N THR A 199 11.48 25.94 -12.19
CA THR A 199 11.29 27.10 -11.31
C THR A 199 10.38 26.81 -10.12
N ASN A 200 10.75 27.39 -8.96
CA ASN A 200 10.18 27.10 -7.64
C ASN A 200 8.65 26.88 -7.66
N PRO A 201 8.20 25.62 -7.53
CA PRO A 201 6.78 25.28 -7.54
C PRO A 201 5.97 25.93 -6.42
N HIS A 202 6.62 26.25 -5.29
CA HIS A 202 5.96 26.88 -4.15
C HIS A 202 5.64 28.36 -4.41
N ARG A 203 6.49 29.06 -5.18
CA ARG A 203 6.29 30.48 -5.50
C ARG A 203 5.31 30.67 -6.65
N TRP A 204 5.24 29.72 -7.58
CA TRP A 204 4.42 29.79 -8.79
C TRP A 204 3.49 28.58 -8.95
N PRO A 205 2.54 28.37 -8.02
CA PRO A 205 1.72 27.16 -7.98
C PRO A 205 0.64 27.09 -9.08
N LYS A 206 0.36 28.20 -9.79
CA LYS A 206 -0.78 28.38 -10.72
C LYS A 206 -0.37 28.74 -12.16
N GLN A 207 0.80 28.32 -12.62
CA GLN A 207 1.19 28.53 -14.03
C GLN A 207 0.70 27.36 -14.88
N HIS A 208 -0.11 27.67 -15.90
CA HIS A 208 -0.82 26.70 -16.75
C HIS A 208 -0.03 26.35 -18.02
N GLY A 209 -0.04 25.08 -18.43
CA GLY A 209 0.24 24.68 -19.81
C GLY A 209 0.57 23.19 -20.13
N ASN A 210 1.02 22.33 -19.20
CA ASN A 210 1.00 20.83 -19.20
C ASN A 210 2.01 20.29 -18.16
N PRO A 211 2.13 18.97 -17.86
CA PRO A 211 1.24 17.78 -17.92
C PRO A 211 0.13 17.71 -16.82
N PRO A 212 -0.69 16.63 -16.72
CA PRO A 212 -1.77 16.42 -15.71
C PRO A 212 -1.37 16.54 -14.23
N LEU A 213 -0.08 16.63 -13.94
CA LEU A 213 0.46 16.79 -12.60
C LEU A 213 0.60 18.27 -12.24
N THR A 214 0.32 18.63 -10.98
CA THR A 214 0.64 19.96 -10.44
C THR A 214 2.14 20.22 -10.51
N ARG A 215 2.57 21.50 -10.59
CA ARG A 215 4.00 21.88 -10.64
C ARG A 215 4.85 21.23 -9.52
N PRO A 216 4.38 21.11 -8.26
CA PRO A 216 5.10 20.36 -7.23
C PRO A 216 5.23 18.86 -7.51
N GLN A 217 4.21 18.23 -8.08
CA GLN A 217 4.25 16.82 -8.49
C GLN A 217 5.23 16.59 -9.65
N GLN A 218 5.22 17.47 -10.66
CA GLN A 218 6.17 17.41 -11.77
C GLN A 218 7.62 17.59 -11.31
N TYR A 219 7.87 18.59 -10.47
CA TYR A 219 9.19 18.80 -9.86
C TYR A 219 9.61 17.56 -9.04
N GLY A 220 8.69 17.03 -8.22
CA GLY A 220 8.92 15.86 -7.40
C GLY A 220 9.24 14.61 -8.23
N ALA A 221 8.57 14.40 -9.36
CA ALA A 221 8.82 13.34 -10.32
C ALA A 221 10.20 13.49 -10.98
N GLY A 222 10.57 14.69 -11.42
CA GLY A 222 11.91 14.94 -11.97
C GLY A 222 13.03 14.64 -10.97
N MET A 223 12.83 14.92 -9.69
CA MET A 223 13.80 14.53 -8.65
C MET A 223 13.86 13.02 -8.41
N VAL A 224 12.78 12.27 -8.67
CA VAL A 224 12.82 10.78 -8.65
C VAL A 224 13.71 10.28 -9.78
N ILE A 225 13.56 10.82 -10.98
CA ILE A 225 14.39 10.48 -12.14
C ILE A 225 15.87 10.80 -11.87
N LEU A 226 16.16 11.96 -11.26
CA LEU A 226 17.53 12.33 -10.86
C LEU A 226 18.16 11.33 -9.87
N LEU A 227 17.37 10.83 -8.91
CA LEU A 227 17.83 9.81 -7.95
C LEU A 227 18.00 8.43 -8.60
N GLN A 228 17.16 8.06 -9.56
CA GLN A 228 17.34 6.84 -10.34
C GLN A 228 18.64 6.89 -11.15
N LEU A 229 18.91 7.99 -11.84
CA LEU A 229 20.19 8.22 -12.52
C LEU A 229 21.38 8.10 -11.55
N ARG A 230 21.28 8.72 -10.37
CA ARG A 230 22.30 8.59 -9.32
C ARG A 230 22.55 7.13 -8.99
N ASN A 231 21.50 6.36 -8.70
CA ASN A 231 21.63 4.98 -8.25
C ASN A 231 22.34 4.12 -9.30
N SER A 232 22.01 4.28 -10.59
CA SER A 232 22.70 3.58 -11.68
C SER A 232 24.19 3.94 -11.77
N LEU A 233 24.53 5.22 -11.57
CA LEU A 233 25.93 5.68 -11.58
C LEU A 233 26.72 5.24 -10.35
N ALA A 234 26.05 5.09 -9.21
CA ALA A 234 26.66 4.75 -7.92
C ALA A 234 27.26 3.34 -7.90
N ALA A 235 26.76 2.43 -8.75
CA ALA A 235 27.32 1.11 -8.97
C ALA A 235 28.79 1.13 -9.44
N HIS A 236 29.23 2.24 -10.04
CA HIS A 236 30.59 2.38 -10.58
C HIS A 236 31.53 3.19 -9.68
N GLY A 237 30.99 4.01 -8.79
CA GLY A 237 31.75 4.89 -7.91
C GLY A 237 30.91 6.04 -7.35
N PRO A 238 31.45 6.88 -6.45
CA PRO A 238 30.71 7.98 -5.85
C PRO A 238 30.16 8.96 -6.90
N VAL A 239 28.95 9.47 -6.64
CA VAL A 239 28.25 10.42 -7.51
C VAL A 239 28.22 11.81 -6.88
N LEU A 240 28.69 12.82 -7.59
CA LEU A 240 28.63 14.24 -7.20
C LEU A 240 27.63 14.96 -8.10
N ILE A 241 26.71 15.74 -7.51
CA ILE A 241 25.63 16.39 -8.26
C ILE A 241 25.67 17.89 -8.03
N GLY A 242 25.79 18.68 -9.09
CA GLY A 242 25.78 20.14 -9.04
C GLY A 242 24.66 20.70 -9.90
N GLY A 243 23.96 21.72 -9.41
CA GLY A 243 22.91 22.34 -10.20
C GLY A 243 22.13 23.45 -9.52
N ASP A 244 21.43 24.22 -10.35
CA ASP A 244 20.34 25.10 -9.92
C ASP A 244 19.08 24.26 -9.70
N MET A 245 18.74 24.07 -8.43
CA MET A 245 17.59 23.28 -8.03
C MET A 245 16.30 24.10 -8.01
N ASN A 246 16.36 25.42 -8.13
CA ASN A 246 15.20 26.31 -8.05
C ASN A 246 14.35 26.17 -6.75
N THR A 247 14.85 25.50 -5.72
CA THR A 247 14.23 25.34 -4.39
C THR A 247 15.21 25.69 -3.29
N GLN A 248 14.74 26.17 -2.14
CA GLN A 248 15.62 26.59 -1.05
C GLN A 248 16.17 25.40 -0.27
N ALA A 249 17.42 25.50 0.19
CA ALA A 249 18.04 24.48 1.04
C ALA A 249 17.34 24.31 2.40
N SER A 250 16.61 25.32 2.86
CA SER A 250 15.79 25.25 4.07
C SER A 250 14.59 24.30 3.94
N TYR A 251 14.17 23.95 2.71
CA TYR A 251 12.98 23.15 2.45
C TYR A 251 13.20 21.65 2.67
N THR A 252 13.86 21.26 3.75
CA THR A 252 14.21 19.86 4.06
C THR A 252 13.02 19.00 4.48
N ASN A 253 11.88 19.61 4.82
CA ASN A 253 10.66 18.92 5.27
C ASN A 253 9.53 18.92 4.22
N ILE A 254 9.79 19.42 3.01
CA ILE A 254 8.79 19.47 1.93
C ILE A 254 9.08 18.30 0.97
N PRO A 255 8.22 17.26 0.88
CA PRO A 255 8.60 15.98 0.28
C PRO A 255 9.03 15.99 -1.19
N TRP A 256 8.62 17.01 -1.95
CA TRP A 256 8.94 17.12 -3.38
C TRP A 256 10.23 17.91 -3.66
N THR A 257 10.84 18.60 -2.69
CA THR A 257 12.00 19.50 -2.93
C THR A 257 13.33 18.76 -3.03
N ALA A 258 14.32 19.40 -3.67
CA ALA A 258 15.65 18.83 -3.83
C ALA A 258 16.34 18.55 -2.47
N ALA A 259 16.32 19.51 -1.54
CA ALA A 259 16.94 19.36 -0.23
C ALA A 259 16.34 18.19 0.58
N ALA A 260 15.01 18.02 0.55
CA ALA A 260 14.35 16.91 1.24
C ALA A 260 14.72 15.56 0.63
N LYS A 261 14.66 15.44 -0.70
CA LYS A 261 14.96 14.19 -1.42
C LYS A 261 16.44 13.79 -1.36
N MET A 262 17.35 14.75 -1.51
CA MET A 262 18.79 14.48 -1.40
C MET A 262 19.20 14.15 0.04
N LYS A 263 18.61 14.81 1.05
CA LYS A 263 18.81 14.43 2.45
C LYS A 263 18.34 13.00 2.72
N ALA A 264 17.17 12.63 2.22
CA ALA A 264 16.65 11.27 2.34
C ALA A 264 17.55 10.23 1.66
N ALA A 265 18.16 10.59 0.53
CA ALA A 265 19.15 9.78 -0.18
C ALA A 265 20.54 9.74 0.49
N GLY A 266 20.70 10.33 1.68
CA GLY A 266 21.97 10.34 2.41
C GLY A 266 23.02 11.27 1.81
N TYR A 267 22.63 12.32 1.10
CA TYR A 267 23.55 13.33 0.58
C TYR A 267 23.70 14.50 1.55
N GLY A 268 24.94 14.99 1.66
CA GLY A 268 25.23 16.31 2.20
C GLY A 268 25.28 17.32 1.06
N TRP A 269 25.28 18.62 1.40
CA TRP A 269 25.42 19.67 0.39
C TRP A 269 26.14 20.91 0.90
N HIS A 270 26.67 21.67 -0.06
CA HIS A 270 26.99 23.09 0.05
C HIS A 270 26.08 23.86 -0.91
N ASN A 271 25.56 25.01 -0.50
CA ASN A 271 24.58 25.76 -1.30
C ASN A 271 24.69 27.27 -1.10
N HIS A 272 24.20 28.03 -2.08
CA HIS A 272 23.92 29.46 -1.95
C HIS A 272 22.58 29.72 -2.66
N GLY A 273 21.58 30.20 -1.92
CA GLY A 273 20.23 30.35 -2.47
C GLY A 273 19.65 29.01 -2.93
N VAL A 274 19.43 28.89 -4.25
CA VAL A 274 18.83 27.72 -4.92
C VAL A 274 19.84 26.82 -5.64
N ASP A 275 21.12 27.22 -5.65
CA ASP A 275 22.21 26.47 -6.26
C ASP A 275 22.84 25.51 -5.24
N PHE A 276 23.15 24.28 -5.67
CA PHE A 276 23.68 23.23 -4.80
C PHE A 276 24.88 22.50 -5.40
N ILE A 277 25.74 22.03 -4.50
CA ILE A 277 26.69 20.94 -4.71
C ILE A 277 26.35 19.84 -3.70
N PHE A 278 25.83 18.71 -4.17
CA PHE A 278 25.52 17.53 -3.38
C PHE A 278 26.65 16.49 -3.46
N PHE A 279 26.95 15.87 -2.31
CA PHE A 279 27.98 14.83 -2.18
C PHE A 279 27.49 13.65 -1.30
N PRO A 280 27.99 12.42 -1.52
CA PRO A 280 27.45 11.20 -0.91
C PRO A 280 27.88 11.05 0.55
N HIS A 281 27.19 11.75 1.45
CA HIS A 281 27.51 11.78 2.87
C HIS A 281 27.37 10.40 3.54
N HIS A 282 26.42 9.58 3.10
CA HIS A 282 26.28 8.19 3.55
C HIS A 282 27.52 7.34 3.26
N GLN A 283 28.30 7.62 2.20
CA GLN A 283 29.56 6.95 1.90
C GLN A 283 30.77 7.52 2.66
N GLY A 284 30.55 8.34 3.68
CA GLY A 284 31.62 8.98 4.45
C GLY A 284 32.13 10.31 3.87
N ALA A 285 31.66 10.74 2.70
CA ALA A 285 32.07 12.04 2.14
C ALA A 285 31.59 13.21 3.03
N ARG A 286 32.46 14.19 3.29
CA ARG A 286 32.13 15.34 4.17
C ARG A 286 32.56 16.65 3.51
N LEU A 287 31.74 17.69 3.66
CA LEU A 287 32.16 19.04 3.33
C LEU A 287 33.27 19.46 4.28
N GLU A 288 34.46 19.74 3.74
CA GLU A 288 35.56 20.31 4.49
C GLU A 288 35.48 21.84 4.47
N GLN A 289 35.22 22.40 3.29
CA GLN A 289 35.12 23.85 3.13
C GLN A 289 34.24 24.22 1.94
N GLY A 290 33.34 25.17 2.15
CA GLY A 290 32.51 25.78 1.12
C GLY A 290 32.95 27.21 0.83
N TRP A 291 32.79 27.63 -0.42
CA TRP A 291 32.94 29.01 -0.87
C TRP A 291 31.80 29.39 -1.80
N ASP A 292 31.51 30.67 -1.84
CA ASP A 292 30.64 31.27 -2.83
C ASP A 292 31.08 32.71 -3.11
N GLY A 293 30.58 33.27 -4.21
CA GLY A 293 30.81 34.69 -4.50
C GLY A 293 30.14 35.17 -5.78
N THR A 294 30.25 36.47 -6.01
CA THR A 294 29.63 37.11 -7.17
C THR A 294 30.40 36.84 -8.46
N MET A 295 29.67 36.63 -9.56
CA MET A 295 30.20 36.57 -10.92
C MET A 295 29.37 37.45 -11.85
N VAL A 296 29.68 37.48 -13.16
CA VAL A 296 28.85 38.18 -14.15
C VAL A 296 27.68 37.24 -14.51
N SER A 297 26.77 37.12 -13.54
CA SER A 297 25.54 36.35 -13.58
C SER A 297 24.61 36.92 -12.50
N ASP A 298 23.33 36.58 -12.55
CA ASP A 298 22.37 36.81 -11.47
C ASP A 298 22.46 35.75 -10.36
N HIS A 299 23.32 34.74 -10.52
CA HIS A 299 23.65 33.75 -9.51
C HIS A 299 25.07 33.94 -8.97
N HIS A 300 25.31 33.45 -7.74
CA HIS A 300 26.66 33.28 -7.21
C HIS A 300 27.32 32.04 -7.82
N TRP A 301 28.64 32.04 -7.93
CA TRP A 301 29.37 30.78 -8.13
C TRP A 301 29.49 30.06 -6.79
N LEU A 302 29.49 28.73 -6.82
CA LEU A 302 29.70 27.86 -5.67
C LEU A 302 30.96 27.04 -5.84
N SER A 303 31.66 26.76 -4.73
CA SER A 303 32.67 25.72 -4.70
C SER A 303 32.66 24.98 -3.36
N ALA A 304 32.87 23.68 -3.40
CA ALA A 304 32.94 22.82 -2.24
C ALA A 304 34.19 21.93 -2.32
N ARG A 305 35.00 21.94 -1.27
CA ARG A 305 36.04 20.94 -1.02
C ARG A 305 35.45 19.86 -0.15
N ILE A 306 35.45 18.64 -0.66
CA ILE A 306 34.80 17.47 -0.09
C ILE A 306 35.90 16.46 0.25
N ALA A 307 36.00 16.08 1.52
CA ALA A 307 36.80 14.94 1.94
C ALA A 307 36.04 13.66 1.58
N MET A 308 36.61 12.83 0.70
CA MET A 308 35.91 11.66 0.17
C MET A 308 35.95 10.46 1.11
N ASN A 309 36.94 10.38 2.00
CA ASN A 309 37.02 9.40 3.09
C ASN A 309 36.77 7.93 2.69
N GLY A 310 37.19 7.53 1.48
CA GLY A 310 36.99 6.16 1.00
C GLY A 310 35.63 5.90 0.36
N ALA A 311 34.85 6.95 0.05
CA ALA A 311 33.64 6.83 -0.74
C ALA A 311 33.89 6.07 -2.05
N GLY A 312 33.12 5.02 -2.30
CA GLY A 312 33.39 4.02 -3.34
C GLY A 312 32.12 3.60 -4.08
N PRO A 313 32.22 2.58 -4.95
CA PRO A 313 31.05 2.03 -5.62
C PRO A 313 30.09 1.41 -4.58
N GLU A 314 28.80 1.62 -4.81
CA GLU A 314 27.73 0.92 -4.11
C GLU A 314 27.51 -0.45 -4.77
N SER A 315 27.04 -1.45 -4.01
CA SER A 315 26.64 -2.73 -4.59
C SER A 315 25.66 -2.50 -5.73
N ALA A 316 26.04 -2.87 -6.95
CA ALA A 316 25.14 -2.82 -8.08
C ALA A 316 23.93 -3.72 -7.79
N PRO A 317 22.70 -3.32 -8.15
CA PRO A 317 21.64 -4.31 -8.38
C PRO A 317 22.20 -5.33 -9.39
N GLU A 318 22.07 -6.62 -9.12
CA GLU A 318 22.64 -7.69 -9.95
C GLU A 318 22.11 -7.56 -11.39
N THR A 319 22.91 -6.99 -12.30
CA THR A 319 22.59 -6.89 -13.71
C THR A 319 23.04 -8.15 -14.43
N THR A 320 22.09 -9.02 -14.77
CA THR A 320 22.34 -10.12 -15.70
C THR A 320 22.55 -9.57 -17.11
N THR A 321 23.78 -9.59 -17.60
CA THR A 321 24.08 -9.38 -19.03
C THR A 321 23.68 -10.61 -19.83
N THR A 322 22.76 -10.48 -20.79
CA THR A 322 22.69 -11.37 -21.95
C THR A 322 22.45 -10.59 -23.24
N THR A 323 23.16 -11.02 -24.26
CA THR A 323 23.44 -10.41 -25.57
C THR A 323 22.29 -10.42 -26.58
N ASP A 324 21.08 -9.99 -26.23
CA ASP A 324 20.00 -9.77 -27.21
C ASP A 324 18.97 -8.71 -26.74
N GLY A 325 19.41 -7.46 -26.64
CA GLY A 325 18.61 -6.24 -26.94
C GLY A 325 17.30 -5.90 -26.20
N ILE A 326 16.62 -6.78 -25.47
CA ILE A 326 15.40 -6.50 -24.69
C ILE A 326 15.31 -7.47 -23.50
N VAL A 327 15.29 -6.97 -22.26
CA VAL A 327 14.93 -7.75 -21.05
C VAL A 327 13.99 -6.92 -20.14
N PRO A 328 12.85 -7.50 -19.67
CA PRO A 328 11.88 -6.88 -18.76
C PRO A 328 12.29 -6.95 -17.28
N ALA A 329 11.67 -6.09 -16.47
CA ALA A 329 11.95 -5.92 -15.05
C ALA A 329 11.49 -7.12 -14.19
N ALA A 330 12.44 -7.94 -13.74
CA ALA A 330 12.38 -8.71 -12.49
C ALA A 330 13.74 -9.35 -12.23
N THR A 331 14.05 -9.60 -10.95
CA THR A 331 15.31 -10.14 -10.39
C THR A 331 16.48 -9.18 -10.53
N THR A 332 16.95 -8.55 -9.45
CA THR A 332 17.68 -9.22 -8.36
C THR A 332 17.81 -8.31 -7.13
N ALA A 333 17.38 -8.83 -5.99
CA ALA A 333 17.52 -8.19 -4.69
C ALA A 333 18.77 -8.73 -3.98
N ARG A 334 19.67 -7.86 -3.50
CA ARG A 334 20.34 -7.99 -2.19
C ARG A 334 21.11 -6.73 -1.73
N THR A 335 20.62 -6.22 -0.59
CA THR A 335 21.35 -5.69 0.59
C THR A 335 22.25 -4.45 0.44
N SER A 336 21.66 -3.27 0.69
CA SER A 336 22.18 -2.31 1.68
C SER A 336 21.00 -1.50 2.23
N ALA A 337 20.93 -1.39 3.56
CA ALA A 337 19.74 -1.02 4.32
C ALA A 337 19.30 0.44 4.09
N GLU A 338 18.08 0.57 3.57
CA GLU A 338 17.29 1.80 3.53
C GLU A 338 16.95 2.26 4.96
N PRO A 339 16.99 3.57 5.30
CA PRO A 339 16.37 4.04 6.54
C PRO A 339 14.87 3.74 6.46
N PRO A 340 14.26 3.26 7.55
CA PRO A 340 13.10 2.41 7.43
C PRO A 340 11.94 3.15 6.77
N ALA A 341 11.24 2.42 5.90
CA ALA A 341 10.08 2.86 5.16
C ALA A 341 9.13 3.68 6.06
N ARG A 342 8.37 4.59 5.45
CA ARG A 342 7.31 5.39 6.11
C ARG A 342 6.35 4.56 6.99
N ASP A 343 6.38 3.25 6.85
CA ASP A 343 5.69 2.24 7.66
C ASP A 343 6.28 2.06 9.08
N VAL A 344 7.60 1.98 9.31
CA VAL A 344 8.16 1.76 10.67
C VAL A 344 7.96 2.98 11.56
N LEU A 345 8.07 4.20 11.02
CA LEU A 345 7.74 5.41 11.78
C LEU A 345 6.24 5.44 12.14
N ALA A 346 5.36 4.98 11.23
CA ALA A 346 3.94 4.88 11.48
C ALA A 346 3.58 3.75 12.46
N GLN A 347 4.29 2.62 12.43
CA GLN A 347 4.16 1.49 13.35
C GLN A 347 4.64 1.88 14.75
N LEU A 348 5.80 2.53 14.88
CA LEU A 348 6.27 3.09 16.16
C LEU A 348 5.30 4.14 16.71
N MET A 349 4.76 5.03 15.87
CA MET A 349 3.76 6.02 16.30
C MET A 349 2.38 5.40 16.64
N ARG A 350 2.15 4.11 16.36
CA ARG A 350 0.95 3.36 16.78
C ARG A 350 1.16 2.61 18.10
N LEU A 351 2.41 2.40 18.54
CA LEU A 351 2.71 1.84 19.85
C LEU A 351 2.27 2.80 20.97
N ARG A 352 1.64 2.25 22.01
CA ARG A 352 1.19 2.98 23.21
C ARG A 352 2.23 2.85 24.32
N PHE A 353 2.51 3.94 25.02
CA PHE A 353 3.31 3.92 26.25
C PHE A 353 2.46 3.37 27.42
N ALA A 354 2.32 2.05 27.52
CA ALA A 354 1.49 1.39 28.53
C ALA A 354 0.02 1.89 28.57
N SER A 355 -0.77 1.34 29.48
CA SER A 355 -2.23 1.55 29.57
C SER A 355 -2.67 2.99 29.86
N ASN A 356 -1.75 3.93 30.12
CA ASN A 356 -2.05 5.30 30.56
C ASN A 356 -1.34 6.44 29.79
N TYR A 357 -0.61 6.22 28.68
CA TYR A 357 -0.09 7.31 27.85
C TYR A 357 -0.58 7.26 26.39
N PRO A 358 -0.73 8.43 25.72
CA PRO A 358 -1.05 8.50 24.30
C PRO A 358 0.07 7.90 23.43
N THR A 359 -0.29 7.56 22.20
CA THR A 359 0.59 7.07 21.11
C THR A 359 1.92 7.82 21.02
N MET A 360 3.04 7.11 20.73
CA MET A 360 4.37 7.73 20.60
C MET A 360 4.36 8.91 19.61
N THR A 361 5.01 10.01 20.01
CA THR A 361 5.22 11.14 19.11
C THR A 361 6.31 10.83 18.08
N ALA A 362 6.27 11.54 16.96
CA ALA A 362 7.27 11.40 15.91
C ALA A 362 8.71 11.69 16.39
N GLU A 363 8.88 12.50 17.45
CA GLU A 363 10.18 12.75 18.08
C GLU A 363 10.68 11.50 18.84
N GLN A 364 9.82 10.90 19.66
CA GLN A 364 10.16 9.71 20.44
C GLN A 364 10.51 8.52 19.54
N ALA A 365 9.75 8.33 18.45
CA ALA A 365 10.03 7.29 17.46
C ALA A 365 11.38 7.50 16.76
N ARG A 366 11.73 8.75 16.39
CA ARG A 366 13.04 9.06 15.79
C ARG A 366 14.21 8.86 16.75
N ASN A 367 14.01 9.12 18.04
CA ASN A 367 15.03 8.92 19.05
C ASN A 367 15.27 7.42 19.34
N ALA A 368 14.22 6.59 19.35
CA ALA A 368 14.35 5.13 19.42
C ALA A 368 15.10 4.55 18.21
N ILE A 369 14.76 5.00 16.98
CA ILE A 369 15.48 4.64 15.75
C ILE A 369 16.96 5.02 15.85
N THR A 370 17.27 6.17 16.45
CA THR A 370 18.65 6.63 16.62
C THR A 370 19.44 5.73 17.58
N ILE A 371 18.85 5.29 18.69
CA ILE A 371 19.48 4.34 19.63
C ILE A 371 19.72 2.99 18.94
N ALA A 372 18.73 2.48 18.20
CA ALA A 372 18.84 1.22 17.46
C ALA A 372 19.92 1.27 16.36
N GLN A 373 20.01 2.38 15.63
CA GLN A 373 21.07 2.56 14.63
C GLN A 373 22.46 2.55 15.28
N VAL A 374 22.63 3.18 16.44
CA VAL A 374 23.90 3.13 17.17
C VAL A 374 24.21 1.71 17.66
N ALA A 375 23.21 0.97 18.12
CA ALA A 375 23.37 -0.43 18.50
C ALA A 375 23.86 -1.28 17.30
N ARG A 376 23.31 -1.07 16.10
CA ARG A 376 23.76 -1.73 14.86
C ARG A 376 25.18 -1.35 14.47
N ASP A 377 25.49 -0.06 14.47
CA ASP A 377 26.83 0.43 14.11
C ASP A 377 27.94 -0.12 15.03
N LEU A 378 27.56 -0.53 16.24
CA LEU A 378 28.46 -1.05 17.27
C LEU A 378 28.33 -2.57 17.46
N GLU A 379 27.52 -3.24 16.64
CA GLU A 379 27.22 -4.69 16.74
C GLU A 379 26.78 -5.10 18.16
N ILE A 380 26.02 -4.22 18.84
CA ILE A 380 25.49 -4.49 20.18
C ILE A 380 24.45 -5.59 20.08
N PRO A 381 24.51 -6.63 20.94
CA PRO A 381 23.50 -7.67 20.95
C PRO A 381 22.09 -7.13 21.23
N ARG A 382 21.04 -7.80 20.74
CA ARG A 382 19.63 -7.36 20.93
C ARG A 382 19.31 -6.98 22.36
N TYR A 383 19.80 -7.76 23.33
CA TYR A 383 19.62 -7.48 24.75
C TYR A 383 20.20 -6.12 25.18
N GLY A 384 21.35 -5.71 24.62
CA GLY A 384 21.94 -4.40 24.88
C GLY A 384 21.12 -3.25 24.31
N LEU A 385 20.47 -3.43 23.15
CA LEU A 385 19.53 -2.45 22.61
C LEU A 385 18.30 -2.28 23.52
N GLN A 386 17.73 -3.37 24.01
CA GLN A 386 16.59 -3.34 24.93
C GLN A 386 16.91 -2.56 26.21
N ILE A 387 18.10 -2.79 26.78
CA ILE A 387 18.60 -2.06 27.96
C ILE A 387 18.70 -0.55 27.68
N ALA A 388 19.19 -0.15 26.51
CA ALA A 388 19.32 1.25 26.13
C ALA A 388 17.97 1.95 25.90
N ILE A 389 17.01 1.26 25.26
CA ILE A 389 15.67 1.80 25.04
C ILE A 389 14.93 1.98 26.37
N ALA A 390 14.98 0.98 27.27
CA ALA A 390 14.38 1.08 28.59
C ALA A 390 14.99 2.22 29.43
N ALA A 391 16.32 2.39 29.36
CA ALA A 391 16.99 3.51 30.01
C ALA A 391 16.51 4.86 29.46
N ALA A 392 16.49 5.04 28.13
CA ALA A 392 16.04 6.30 27.53
C ALA A 392 14.55 6.61 27.78
N ILE A 393 13.71 5.57 27.87
CA ILE A 393 12.31 5.73 28.27
C ILE A 393 12.22 6.19 29.73
N GLN A 394 12.98 5.60 30.63
CA GLN A 394 12.94 5.97 32.03
C GLN A 394 13.48 7.38 32.26
N GLU A 395 14.60 7.73 31.63
CA GLU A 395 15.30 9.00 31.84
C GLU A 395 14.59 10.18 31.16
N SER A 396 14.05 10.01 29.95
CA SER A 396 13.49 11.13 29.20
C SER A 396 12.20 10.84 28.44
N LYS A 397 11.64 9.64 28.61
CA LYS A 397 10.49 9.15 27.83
C LYS A 397 10.79 9.17 26.32
N LEU A 398 12.03 8.91 25.92
CA LEU A 398 12.54 9.04 24.54
C LEU A 398 12.48 10.47 23.96
N VAL A 399 12.36 11.52 24.78
CA VAL A 399 12.42 12.93 24.35
C VAL A 399 13.83 13.47 24.55
N ASN A 400 14.36 14.24 23.59
CA ASN A 400 15.74 14.74 23.71
C ASN A 400 15.78 16.06 24.50
N LEU A 401 15.74 15.94 25.82
CA LEU A 401 15.58 17.10 26.71
C LEU A 401 16.83 18.00 26.74
N THR A 402 16.60 19.31 26.60
CA THR A 402 17.64 20.34 26.69
C THR A 402 17.98 20.73 28.14
N GLY A 403 17.38 20.07 29.14
CA GLY A 403 17.39 20.40 30.58
C GLY A 403 16.79 19.27 31.43
N GLY A 404 17.22 19.11 32.68
CA GLY A 404 16.70 18.13 33.64
C GLY A 404 17.16 18.40 35.07
N ASP A 405 17.26 17.37 35.92
CA ASP A 405 17.81 17.54 37.27
C ASP A 405 19.27 18.01 37.22
N ARG A 406 19.57 19.07 37.97
CA ARG A 406 20.89 19.75 37.98
C ARG A 406 21.32 20.18 36.57
N ASP A 407 22.36 19.55 36.03
CA ASP A 407 22.91 19.81 34.70
C ASP A 407 22.70 18.63 33.72
N SER A 408 21.74 17.74 34.00
CA SER A 408 21.42 16.60 33.13
C SER A 408 20.77 17.04 31.82
N GLY A 409 20.96 16.25 30.76
CA GLY A 409 20.32 16.48 29.47
C GLY A 409 20.49 15.31 28.50
N GLY A 410 19.73 15.36 27.41
CA GLY A 410 19.71 14.32 26.40
C GLY A 410 18.77 13.15 26.70
N LEU A 411 18.77 12.16 25.81
CA LEU A 411 17.93 10.95 25.91
C LEU A 411 18.15 10.16 27.19
N PHE A 412 19.37 10.21 27.71
CA PHE A 412 19.82 9.43 28.86
C PHE A 412 20.00 10.27 30.12
N GLN A 413 19.63 11.56 30.09
CA GLN A 413 19.82 12.50 31.21
C GLN A 413 21.25 12.47 31.80
N GLN A 414 22.26 12.35 30.93
CA GLN A 414 23.67 12.37 31.31
C GLN A 414 24.09 13.77 31.77
N ARG A 415 25.14 13.87 32.61
CA ARG A 415 25.54 15.13 33.28
C ARG A 415 26.98 15.55 32.98
N PRO A 416 27.23 16.80 32.54
CA PRO A 416 28.58 17.31 32.34
C PRO A 416 29.42 17.30 33.62
N SER A 417 28.84 17.72 34.75
CA SER A 417 29.52 17.72 36.06
C SER A 417 29.83 16.32 36.60
N ALA A 418 29.22 15.27 36.01
CA ALA A 418 29.55 13.87 36.31
C ALA A 418 30.49 13.24 35.28
N GLY A 419 31.05 14.03 34.35
CA GLY A 419 32.06 13.57 33.40
C GLY A 419 31.53 12.93 32.10
N TRP A 420 30.23 13.02 31.81
CA TRP A 420 29.63 12.42 30.61
C TRP A 420 29.87 13.20 29.31
N GLY A 421 30.50 14.38 29.36
CA GLY A 421 30.79 15.23 28.20
C GLY A 421 30.24 16.64 28.33
N SER A 422 30.51 17.50 27.35
CA SER A 422 29.95 18.85 27.29
C SER A 422 28.43 18.82 27.04
N ARG A 423 27.76 19.94 27.31
CA ARG A 423 26.31 20.06 27.10
C ARG A 423 25.88 19.68 25.68
N ALA A 424 26.64 20.12 24.68
CA ALA A 424 26.33 19.84 23.28
C ALA A 424 26.46 18.35 22.94
N GLU A 425 27.39 17.64 23.58
CA GLU A 425 27.63 16.22 23.35
C GLU A 425 26.54 15.35 24.00
N ILE A 426 26.19 15.62 25.25
CA ILE A 426 25.15 14.83 25.95
C ILE A 426 23.74 15.08 25.40
N THR A 427 23.45 16.24 24.80
CA THR A 427 22.16 16.51 24.14
C THR A 427 22.13 16.09 22.67
N ASN A 428 23.19 15.45 22.16
CA ASN A 428 23.20 14.86 20.83
C ASN A 428 22.82 13.36 20.96
N PRO A 429 21.64 12.93 20.48
CA PRO A 429 21.15 11.55 20.60
C PRO A 429 22.16 10.47 20.18
N LEU A 430 22.92 10.71 19.11
CA LEU A 430 23.91 9.78 18.58
C LEU A 430 25.10 9.65 19.54
N LEU A 431 25.62 10.77 20.02
CA LEU A 431 26.77 10.80 20.92
C LEU A 431 26.41 10.26 22.31
N ALA A 432 25.23 10.62 22.82
CA ALA A 432 24.72 10.15 24.10
C ALA A 432 24.46 8.63 24.09
N ALA A 433 23.92 8.06 23.00
CA ALA A 433 23.75 6.62 22.84
C ALA A 433 25.10 5.89 22.71
N ARG A 434 26.06 6.43 21.95
CA ARG A 434 27.43 5.87 21.90
C ARG A 434 28.10 5.90 23.26
N ALA A 435 27.87 6.94 24.06
CA ALA A 435 28.35 7.04 25.43
C ALA A 435 27.66 6.02 26.35
N PHE A 436 26.34 5.83 26.20
CA PHE A 436 25.61 4.80 26.94
C PHE A 436 26.17 3.40 26.68
N PHE A 437 26.54 3.07 25.44
CA PHE A 437 27.16 1.78 25.10
C PHE A 437 28.66 1.68 25.44
N GLY A 438 29.31 2.77 25.88
CA GLY A 438 30.74 2.75 26.26
C GLY A 438 31.70 2.95 25.07
N GLN A 439 31.19 3.44 23.93
CA GLN A 439 31.94 3.60 22.69
C GLN A 439 32.07 5.08 22.26
N ALA A 440 31.99 6.01 23.21
CA ALA A 440 32.15 7.43 22.98
C ALA A 440 33.55 7.92 23.36
N GLN A 441 34.19 8.67 22.47
CA GLN A 441 35.51 9.27 22.73
C GLN A 441 35.47 10.51 23.65
N HIS A 442 34.29 11.12 23.84
CA HIS A 442 34.14 12.38 24.58
C HIS A 442 33.91 12.20 26.09
N THR A 443 33.78 10.97 26.58
CA THR A 443 33.65 10.66 28.00
C THR A 443 34.54 9.50 28.41
N GLY A 444 35.03 9.52 29.65
CA GLY A 444 35.72 8.39 30.27
C GLY A 444 34.84 7.60 31.23
N ASN A 445 33.53 7.91 31.30
CA ASN A 445 32.60 7.13 32.10
C ASN A 445 32.33 5.77 31.44
N PRO A 446 32.27 4.68 32.22
CA PRO A 446 31.98 3.36 31.68
C PRO A 446 30.54 3.31 31.16
N GLY A 447 30.37 2.86 29.92
CA GLY A 447 29.06 2.52 29.36
C GLY A 447 28.76 1.03 29.48
N LEU A 448 27.65 0.59 28.88
CA LEU A 448 27.12 -0.77 29.04
C LEU A 448 28.16 -1.85 28.75
N LEU A 449 28.92 -1.71 27.66
CA LEU A 449 29.95 -2.68 27.28
C LEU A 449 31.14 -2.72 28.24
N ASP A 450 31.35 -1.66 29.02
CA ASP A 450 32.42 -1.59 30.02
C ASP A 450 32.01 -2.20 31.37
N ILE A 451 30.73 -2.55 31.55
CA ILE A 451 30.20 -3.18 32.77
C ILE A 451 30.44 -4.69 32.72
N PRO A 452 31.30 -5.27 33.58
CA PRO A 452 31.59 -6.70 33.53
C PRO A 452 30.34 -7.55 33.79
N GLY A 453 30.03 -8.46 32.87
CA GLY A 453 28.92 -9.41 33.02
C GLY A 453 27.53 -8.81 32.76
N TRP A 454 27.44 -7.62 32.17
CA TRP A 454 26.15 -6.98 31.84
C TRP A 454 25.22 -7.88 31.02
N GLN A 455 25.77 -8.80 30.23
CA GLN A 455 25.05 -9.78 29.42
C GLN A 455 24.17 -10.71 30.25
N ASN A 456 24.52 -10.94 31.51
CA ASN A 456 23.82 -11.82 32.43
C ASN A 456 23.09 -11.05 33.54
N MET A 457 23.13 -9.72 33.50
CA MET A 457 22.43 -8.87 34.46
C MET A 457 20.97 -8.72 34.02
N PRO A 458 20.00 -8.76 34.95
CA PRO A 458 18.65 -8.26 34.66
C PRO A 458 18.71 -6.86 34.05
N LEU A 459 17.80 -6.56 33.11
CA LEU A 459 17.82 -5.33 32.32
C LEU A 459 17.93 -4.08 33.20
N THR A 460 17.23 -4.07 34.32
CA THR A 460 17.25 -2.99 35.30
C THR A 460 18.59 -2.79 35.97
N GLN A 461 19.29 -3.88 36.30
CA GLN A 461 20.61 -3.84 36.91
C GLN A 461 21.66 -3.37 35.90
N ALA A 462 21.56 -3.80 34.64
CA ALA A 462 22.44 -3.35 33.57
C ALA A 462 22.24 -1.86 33.27
N ALA A 463 21.01 -1.39 33.12
CA ALA A 463 20.69 0.02 32.91
C ALA A 463 21.18 0.89 34.09
N GLN A 464 20.95 0.42 35.32
CA GLN A 464 21.39 1.11 36.54
C GLN A 464 22.92 1.14 36.68
N ALA A 465 23.64 0.08 36.29
CA ALA A 465 25.09 0.03 36.35
C ALA A 465 25.75 1.13 35.49
N VAL A 466 25.09 1.48 34.37
CA VAL A 466 25.49 2.58 33.48
C VAL A 466 25.02 3.93 34.02
N GLN A 467 23.72 4.09 34.32
CA GLN A 467 23.13 5.40 34.65
C GLN A 467 23.42 5.87 36.07
N ARG A 468 23.58 4.94 37.03
CA ARG A 468 23.71 5.23 38.46
C ARG A 468 22.60 6.17 38.98
N SER A 469 21.36 5.89 38.57
CA SER A 469 20.18 6.68 38.93
C SER A 469 19.81 6.55 40.41
N GLY A 470 19.08 7.53 40.94
CA GLY A 470 18.54 7.49 42.31
C GLY A 470 17.38 6.51 42.51
N TYR A 471 16.87 5.91 41.42
CA TYR A 471 15.70 5.01 41.42
C TYR A 471 16.00 3.74 40.60
N PRO A 472 16.79 2.80 41.15
CA PRO A 472 17.35 1.66 40.40
C PRO A 472 16.30 0.69 39.82
N ASP A 473 15.14 0.53 40.46
CA ASP A 473 14.10 -0.42 40.01
C ASP A 473 13.15 0.17 38.96
N ALA A 474 13.23 1.48 38.71
CA ALA A 474 12.25 2.18 37.88
C ALA A 474 12.34 1.82 36.38
N TYR A 475 13.41 1.13 35.95
CA TYR A 475 13.56 0.63 34.59
C TYR A 475 12.64 -0.58 34.29
N ALA A 476 12.25 -1.37 35.31
CA ALA A 476 11.51 -2.64 35.13
C ALA A 476 10.16 -2.45 34.43
N GLN A 477 9.47 -1.35 34.74
CA GLN A 477 8.15 -1.06 34.18
C GLN A 477 8.16 -0.77 32.66
N TRP A 478 9.35 -0.67 32.06
CA TRP A 478 9.54 -0.39 30.64
C TRP A 478 10.10 -1.59 29.86
N GLU A 479 10.27 -2.75 30.50
CA GLU A 479 10.90 -3.92 29.89
C GLU A 479 10.11 -4.44 28.68
N ASP A 480 8.78 -4.54 28.80
CA ASP A 480 7.89 -4.97 27.71
C ASP A 480 7.88 -3.97 26.55
N VAL A 481 7.71 -2.67 26.84
CA VAL A 481 7.69 -1.61 25.80
C VAL A 481 9.06 -1.45 25.13
N ALA A 482 10.15 -1.64 25.88
CA ALA A 482 11.50 -1.66 25.32
C ALA A 482 11.74 -2.92 24.48
N GLY A 483 11.12 -4.06 24.86
CA GLY A 483 11.06 -5.29 24.07
C GLY A 483 10.37 -5.05 22.73
N ASP A 484 9.14 -4.53 22.73
CA ASP A 484 8.38 -4.22 21.51
C ASP A 484 9.15 -3.29 20.55
N ILE A 485 9.78 -2.24 21.09
CA ILE A 485 10.59 -1.29 20.31
C ILE A 485 11.87 -1.97 19.79
N THR A 486 12.46 -2.88 20.56
CA THR A 486 13.67 -3.65 20.17
C THR A 486 13.34 -4.73 19.16
N ASP A 487 12.17 -5.35 19.22
CA ASP A 487 11.74 -6.36 18.25
C ASP A 487 11.43 -5.72 16.90
N LEU A 488 10.87 -4.51 16.93
CA LEU A 488 10.64 -3.70 15.73
C LEU A 488 11.93 -3.12 15.14
N LEU A 489 12.95 -2.82 15.95
CA LEU A 489 14.15 -2.08 15.52
C LEU A 489 15.45 -2.89 15.54
N GLY A 490 15.50 -4.06 16.16
CA GLY A 490 16.70 -4.86 16.42
C GLY A 490 16.68 -6.25 15.77
N GLY A 491 15.77 -6.47 14.82
CA GLY A 491 15.61 -7.72 14.05
C GLY A 491 16.89 -8.27 13.43
N ASP A 492 17.86 -7.39 13.17
CA ASP A 492 19.12 -7.66 12.49
C ASP A 492 20.36 -7.67 13.42
N LEU A 493 20.18 -7.47 14.73
CA LEU A 493 21.27 -7.51 15.72
C LEU A 493 21.56 -8.93 16.21
N PRO A 494 22.82 -9.26 16.56
CA PRO A 494 23.19 -10.59 17.05
C PRO A 494 22.62 -10.89 18.44
N ASP A 495 22.44 -12.16 18.77
CA ASP A 495 22.17 -12.62 20.13
C ASP A 495 23.47 -12.84 20.93
N LEU A 496 23.37 -13.00 22.25
CA LEU A 496 24.54 -13.19 23.12
C LEU A 496 25.28 -14.52 22.81
N PRO A 497 26.61 -14.51 22.61
CA PRO A 497 27.37 -15.72 22.35
C PRO A 497 27.49 -16.59 23.61
N GLY A 498 27.00 -17.84 23.54
CA GLY A 498 27.19 -18.82 24.62
C GLY A 498 26.01 -19.78 24.90
N SER A 499 24.91 -19.72 24.16
CA SER A 499 23.82 -20.70 24.26
C SER A 499 23.95 -21.80 23.21
N ASP A 500 25.09 -22.51 23.21
CA ASP A 500 25.28 -23.67 22.34
C ASP A 500 24.72 -24.92 23.04
N SER A 501 23.53 -25.34 22.63
CA SER A 501 23.15 -26.76 22.66
C SER A 501 23.09 -27.25 21.21
N GLU A 502 24.17 -27.92 20.80
CA GLU A 502 24.31 -28.51 19.46
C GLU A 502 23.17 -29.50 19.17
N GLY A 503 22.46 -29.22 18.08
CA GLY A 503 21.37 -30.05 17.58
C GLY A 503 20.23 -29.30 16.90
N SER A 504 20.42 -28.06 16.42
CA SER A 504 19.44 -27.43 15.52
C SER A 504 20.13 -26.42 14.60
N THR A 505 20.42 -26.85 13.38
CA THR A 505 20.70 -25.93 12.29
C THR A 505 19.38 -25.25 11.91
N THR A 506 19.10 -24.07 12.45
CA THR A 506 17.97 -23.24 11.99
C THR A 506 18.34 -22.62 10.64
N ASN A 507 18.14 -23.41 9.59
CA ASN A 507 17.95 -22.90 8.24
C ASN A 507 16.72 -21.99 8.25
N VAL A 508 16.94 -20.69 8.06
CA VAL A 508 15.91 -19.82 7.50
C VAL A 508 15.70 -20.30 6.07
N ALA A 509 14.46 -20.67 5.76
CA ALA A 509 14.00 -21.46 4.61
C ALA A 509 14.15 -22.99 4.75
N ASN A 510 13.19 -23.63 5.42
CA ASN A 510 12.69 -24.91 4.94
C ASN A 510 11.20 -25.12 5.29
N CYS A 511 10.29 -24.64 4.44
CA CYS A 511 8.92 -25.18 4.35
C CYS A 511 8.80 -26.20 3.21
N GLN A 512 9.88 -26.93 2.92
CA GLN A 512 9.77 -28.17 2.15
C GLN A 512 9.63 -29.33 3.10
N GLY A 513 8.38 -29.60 3.47
CA GLY A 513 7.93 -30.85 4.08
C GLY A 513 8.11 -30.90 5.59
N GLU A 514 7.12 -30.43 6.35
CA GLU A 514 6.61 -31.13 7.55
C GLU A 514 5.30 -30.48 8.03
N THR A 515 4.46 -31.31 8.64
CA THR A 515 3.04 -31.12 8.94
C THR A 515 2.75 -30.01 9.95
N VAL A 516 1.73 -29.18 9.64
CA VAL A 516 1.05 -28.31 10.61
C VAL A 516 0.48 -29.17 11.74
N ASN A 517 0.68 -28.80 13.01
CA ASN A 517 0.11 -29.54 14.14
C ASN A 517 -1.43 -29.38 14.16
N PRO A 518 -2.19 -30.46 14.41
CA PRO A 518 -3.64 -30.36 14.64
C PRO A 518 -3.96 -29.36 15.77
N ILE A 519 -4.87 -28.44 15.50
CA ILE A 519 -5.39 -27.50 16.50
C ILE A 519 -6.75 -28.01 16.95
N THR A 520 -6.93 -28.19 18.26
CA THR A 520 -8.23 -28.53 18.84
C THR A 520 -8.89 -27.27 19.38
N VAL A 521 -9.98 -26.86 18.72
CA VAL A 521 -10.81 -25.72 19.10
C VAL A 521 -12.13 -26.21 19.71
N GLY A 522 -12.76 -25.38 20.53
CA GLY A 522 -14.09 -25.69 21.07
C GLY A 522 -14.96 -24.47 21.33
N THR A 523 -16.25 -24.72 21.49
CA THR A 523 -17.22 -23.69 21.89
C THR A 523 -18.16 -24.20 22.98
N LEU A 524 -18.46 -23.32 23.95
CA LEU A 524 -19.39 -23.60 25.03
C LEU A 524 -20.09 -22.32 25.50
N ASN A 525 -21.43 -22.29 25.41
CA ASN A 525 -22.24 -21.30 26.12
C ASN A 525 -22.27 -21.68 27.61
N LEU A 526 -21.74 -20.81 28.48
CA LEU A 526 -21.53 -21.13 29.91
C LEU A 526 -22.78 -21.06 30.77
N LEU A 527 -23.91 -20.59 30.22
CA LEU A 527 -25.08 -20.16 30.97
C LEU A 527 -24.72 -19.04 31.96
N GLY A 528 -25.05 -17.80 31.61
CA GLY A 528 -24.59 -16.63 32.33
C GLY A 528 -25.00 -16.59 33.80
N ALA A 529 -24.15 -15.97 34.63
CA ALA A 529 -24.37 -15.84 36.08
C ALA A 529 -25.78 -15.31 36.40
N GLY A 530 -26.25 -14.33 35.62
CA GLY A 530 -27.58 -13.74 35.77
C GLY A 530 -28.77 -14.70 35.55
N HIS A 531 -28.55 -15.89 35.01
CA HIS A 531 -29.57 -16.94 34.92
C HIS A 531 -29.57 -17.91 36.11
N THR A 532 -28.55 -17.84 36.98
CA THR A 532 -28.30 -18.80 38.06
C THR A 532 -27.88 -18.15 39.39
N ASP A 533 -27.85 -16.82 39.47
CA ASP A 533 -27.39 -16.07 40.65
C ASP A 533 -28.30 -16.31 41.86
N LYS A 534 -29.57 -16.70 41.65
CA LYS A 534 -30.48 -17.10 42.73
C LYS A 534 -30.86 -18.57 42.62
N PRO A 535 -30.87 -19.33 43.74
CA PRO A 535 -31.41 -20.68 43.76
C PRO A 535 -32.84 -20.72 43.20
N GLY A 536 -33.05 -21.50 42.13
CA GLY A 536 -34.35 -21.66 41.47
C GLY A 536 -34.65 -20.73 40.29
N GLU A 537 -33.79 -19.76 39.99
CA GLU A 537 -33.94 -18.85 38.83
C GLU A 537 -33.88 -19.62 37.50
N ARG A 538 -33.08 -20.68 37.46
CA ARG A 538 -33.17 -21.74 36.47
C ARG A 538 -33.32 -23.10 37.15
N PRO A 539 -34.52 -23.70 37.15
CA PRO A 539 -34.78 -24.94 37.89
C PRO A 539 -33.79 -26.06 37.57
N GLY A 540 -33.11 -26.54 38.61
CA GLY A 540 -32.20 -27.67 38.54
C GLY A 540 -30.74 -27.33 38.23
N TYR A 541 -30.38 -26.07 37.99
CA TYR A 541 -28.98 -25.65 37.83
C TYR A 541 -28.43 -25.08 39.15
N ASP A 542 -27.17 -25.39 39.45
CA ASP A 542 -26.42 -24.75 40.52
C ASP A 542 -26.01 -23.31 40.15
N THR A 543 -25.58 -22.53 41.15
CA THR A 543 -25.01 -21.19 40.97
C THR A 543 -23.75 -21.23 40.10
N TRP A 544 -23.45 -20.12 39.41
CA TRP A 544 -22.35 -20.06 38.43
C TRP A 544 -20.98 -20.45 39.00
N ASP A 545 -20.72 -20.14 40.27
CA ASP A 545 -19.45 -20.40 40.97
C ASP A 545 -19.20 -21.89 41.18
N LYS A 546 -20.26 -22.70 41.31
CA LYS A 546 -20.17 -24.16 41.39
C LYS A 546 -20.05 -24.80 40.01
N ARG A 547 -20.64 -24.19 38.99
CA ARG A 547 -20.65 -24.72 37.61
C ARG A 547 -19.37 -24.41 36.85
N LEU A 548 -18.81 -23.20 37.01
CA LEU A 548 -17.64 -22.74 36.25
C LEU A 548 -16.42 -23.69 36.37
N PRO A 549 -16.05 -24.22 37.56
CA PRO A 549 -14.98 -25.21 37.65
C PRO A 549 -15.28 -26.51 36.88
N GLY A 550 -16.56 -26.92 36.83
CA GLY A 550 -16.99 -28.05 36.02
C GLY A 550 -16.86 -27.78 34.52
N ALA A 551 -17.20 -26.57 34.07
CA ALA A 551 -17.06 -26.15 32.68
C ALA A 551 -15.58 -26.12 32.25
N MET A 552 -14.71 -25.48 33.04
CA MET A 552 -13.27 -25.41 32.74
C MET A 552 -12.60 -26.78 32.74
N ARG A 553 -12.94 -27.66 33.69
CA ARG A 553 -12.45 -29.05 33.65
C ARG A 553 -12.93 -29.82 32.43
N THR A 554 -14.13 -29.55 31.94
CA THR A 554 -14.66 -30.21 30.74
C THR A 554 -13.91 -29.75 29.50
N ILE A 555 -13.60 -28.45 29.40
CA ILE A 555 -12.77 -27.87 28.32
C ILE A 555 -11.36 -28.47 28.35
N GLU A 556 -10.74 -28.54 29.53
CA GLU A 556 -9.39 -29.10 29.71
C GLU A 556 -9.33 -30.59 29.38
N ASN A 557 -10.31 -31.37 29.85
CA ASN A 557 -10.36 -32.81 29.57
C ASN A 557 -10.60 -33.13 28.09
N ALA A 558 -11.20 -32.21 27.35
CA ALA A 558 -11.42 -32.34 25.92
C ALA A 558 -10.16 -32.03 25.09
N GLY A 559 -9.06 -31.61 25.73
CA GLY A 559 -7.80 -31.28 25.04
C GLY A 559 -7.91 -30.05 24.14
N ILE A 560 -8.83 -29.13 24.44
CA ILE A 560 -8.99 -27.89 23.71
C ILE A 560 -7.85 -26.95 24.07
N SER A 561 -7.22 -26.35 23.05
CA SER A 561 -6.18 -25.33 23.23
C SER A 561 -6.72 -23.91 23.03
N ILE A 562 -7.84 -23.75 22.29
CA ILE A 562 -8.52 -22.47 22.09
C ILE A 562 -10.05 -22.67 22.17
N ALA A 563 -10.74 -21.88 23.00
CA ALA A 563 -12.19 -21.97 23.14
C ALA A 563 -12.92 -20.63 23.02
N GLY A 564 -14.06 -20.61 22.31
CA GLY A 564 -15.03 -19.51 22.40
C GLY A 564 -16.09 -19.79 23.46
N LEU A 565 -16.30 -18.81 24.33
CA LEU A 565 -17.28 -18.88 25.41
C LEU A 565 -18.37 -17.83 25.21
N GLN A 566 -19.62 -18.22 25.43
CA GLN A 566 -20.79 -17.33 25.35
C GLN A 566 -21.46 -17.20 26.72
N GLU A 567 -22.21 -16.10 26.90
CA GLU A 567 -22.88 -15.72 28.17
C GLU A 567 -21.96 -15.60 29.39
N VAL A 568 -20.70 -15.25 29.18
CA VAL A 568 -19.74 -14.98 30.26
C VAL A 568 -20.09 -13.65 30.94
N HIS A 569 -20.93 -13.71 31.97
CA HIS A 569 -21.32 -12.53 32.74
C HIS A 569 -20.21 -12.09 33.70
N GLY A 570 -20.29 -10.85 34.21
CA GLY A 570 -19.22 -10.19 34.97
C GLY A 570 -18.51 -11.05 36.02
N PRO A 571 -19.22 -11.73 36.95
CA PRO A 571 -18.58 -12.58 37.95
C PRO A 571 -17.80 -13.77 37.34
N GLN A 572 -18.32 -14.38 36.27
CA GLN A 572 -17.65 -15.47 35.56
C GLN A 572 -16.41 -14.96 34.80
N ALA A 573 -16.50 -13.81 34.14
CA ALA A 573 -15.36 -13.20 33.45
C ALA A 573 -14.22 -12.89 34.44
N GLN A 574 -14.56 -12.29 35.58
CA GLN A 574 -13.60 -12.00 36.64
C GLN A 574 -12.99 -13.28 37.25
N ALA A 575 -13.76 -14.35 37.36
CA ALA A 575 -13.25 -15.63 37.83
C ALA A 575 -12.31 -16.28 36.81
N LEU A 576 -12.61 -16.22 35.51
CA LEU A 576 -11.71 -16.70 34.45
C LEU A 576 -10.37 -15.95 34.48
N GLU A 577 -10.41 -14.63 34.57
CA GLU A 577 -9.21 -13.78 34.61
C GLU A 577 -8.40 -13.95 35.90
N ASN A 578 -9.02 -14.20 37.05
CA ASN A 578 -8.29 -14.28 38.32
C ASN A 578 -7.89 -15.70 38.73
N GLN A 579 -8.76 -16.69 38.48
CA GLN A 579 -8.57 -18.05 38.99
C GLN A 579 -7.93 -18.98 37.95
N TYR A 580 -8.09 -18.68 36.66
CA TYR A 580 -7.64 -19.54 35.56
C TYR A 580 -6.53 -18.92 34.70
N ALA A 581 -6.10 -17.67 34.98
CA ALA A 581 -5.05 -16.98 34.24
C ALA A 581 -3.67 -17.65 34.28
N ALA A 582 -3.45 -18.59 35.21
CA ALA A 582 -2.22 -19.39 35.27
C ALA A 582 -2.06 -20.36 34.09
N LYS A 583 -3.14 -20.63 33.34
CA LYS A 583 -3.12 -21.45 32.12
C LYS A 583 -3.78 -20.74 30.95
N TRP A 584 -4.85 -20.01 31.20
CA TRP A 584 -5.72 -19.49 30.15
C TRP A 584 -5.52 -18.00 29.93
N GLY A 585 -5.12 -17.62 28.70
CA GLY A 585 -5.32 -16.27 28.19
C GLY A 585 -6.81 -16.03 27.88
N ILE A 586 -7.23 -14.76 27.90
CA ILE A 586 -8.63 -14.38 27.71
C ILE A 586 -8.78 -13.04 26.99
N TYR A 587 -9.69 -12.98 26.02
CA TYR A 587 -10.06 -11.75 25.35
C TYR A 587 -11.58 -11.62 25.10
N PRO A 588 -12.17 -10.44 25.35
CA PRO A 588 -11.59 -9.35 26.12
C PRO A 588 -11.46 -9.74 27.60
N ALA A 589 -10.36 -9.37 28.27
CA ALA A 589 -10.19 -9.70 29.69
C ALA A 589 -11.26 -9.01 30.57
N SER A 590 -11.58 -7.75 30.25
CA SER A 590 -12.55 -6.94 31.00
C SER A 590 -13.59 -6.28 30.08
N GLY A 591 -14.62 -5.68 30.68
CA GLY A 591 -15.67 -4.94 29.96
C GLY A 591 -17.04 -5.63 29.92
N LYS A 592 -17.96 -5.03 29.15
CA LYS A 592 -19.38 -5.43 29.10
C LYS A 592 -19.69 -6.56 28.12
N ALA A 593 -18.73 -6.94 27.27
CA ALA A 593 -18.92 -8.06 26.37
C ALA A 593 -19.27 -9.31 27.19
N GLN A 594 -20.15 -10.16 26.66
CA GLN A 594 -20.54 -11.43 27.29
C GLN A 594 -19.97 -12.64 26.54
N ASN A 595 -19.27 -12.42 25.44
CA ASN A 595 -18.52 -13.46 24.75
C ASN A 595 -17.03 -13.32 25.02
N ARG A 596 -16.32 -14.44 25.07
CA ARG A 596 -14.87 -14.51 25.25
C ARG A 596 -14.26 -15.48 24.26
N VAL A 597 -13.01 -15.25 23.90
CA VAL A 597 -12.09 -16.28 23.42
C VAL A 597 -11.07 -16.50 24.53
N ILE A 598 -10.84 -17.77 24.88
CA ILE A 598 -9.77 -18.19 25.79
C ILE A 598 -8.81 -19.12 25.06
N TRP A 599 -7.54 -19.14 25.47
CA TRP A 599 -6.52 -20.00 24.88
C TRP A 599 -5.50 -20.45 25.93
N ASP A 600 -4.87 -21.61 25.75
CA ASP A 600 -3.76 -22.02 26.60
C ASP A 600 -2.56 -21.12 26.30
N HIS A 601 -2.17 -20.26 27.24
CA HIS A 601 -1.09 -19.30 27.01
C HIS A 601 0.28 -19.96 26.89
N ASN A 602 0.39 -21.25 27.23
CA ASN A 602 1.64 -22.00 27.07
C ASN A 602 1.81 -22.44 25.62
N GLU A 603 0.71 -22.52 24.87
CA GLU A 603 0.70 -22.92 23.46
C GLU A 603 0.44 -21.76 22.52
N TRP A 604 -0.27 -20.71 22.96
CA TRP A 604 -0.73 -19.62 22.10
C TRP A 604 -0.51 -18.25 22.74
N GLU A 605 -0.09 -17.29 21.94
CA GLU A 605 -0.04 -15.87 22.30
C GLU A 605 -0.99 -15.06 21.42
N GLN A 606 -1.63 -14.04 22.01
CA GLN A 606 -2.49 -13.12 21.27
C GLN A 606 -1.64 -12.09 20.52
N THR A 607 -1.79 -12.04 19.19
CA THR A 607 -1.14 -11.03 18.33
C THR A 607 -2.09 -9.94 17.86
N ASP A 608 -3.39 -10.21 17.81
CA ASP A 608 -4.44 -9.21 17.60
C ASP A 608 -5.73 -9.60 18.34
N GLY A 609 -6.52 -8.62 18.76
CA GLY A 609 -7.84 -8.85 19.33
C GLY A 609 -8.74 -7.63 19.17
N ARG A 610 -9.94 -7.87 18.65
CA ARG A 610 -10.95 -6.84 18.40
C ARG A 610 -12.35 -7.34 18.70
N LEU A 611 -13.24 -6.41 19.01
CA LEU A 611 -14.68 -6.68 19.07
C LEU A 611 -15.28 -6.33 17.72
N VAL A 612 -15.95 -7.29 17.10
CA VAL A 612 -16.70 -7.12 15.85
C VAL A 612 -18.18 -7.10 16.21
N ASP A 613 -18.83 -5.99 15.91
CA ASP A 613 -20.23 -5.76 16.24
C ASP A 613 -21.17 -6.57 15.34
N ILE A 614 -22.15 -7.25 15.95
CA ILE A 614 -23.26 -7.89 15.22
C ILE A 614 -24.61 -7.38 15.73
N PRO A 615 -25.64 -7.29 14.85
CA PRO A 615 -26.99 -6.92 15.27
C PRO A 615 -27.58 -7.93 16.25
N TYR A 616 -28.11 -7.41 17.36
CA TYR A 616 -28.74 -8.19 18.43
C TYR A 616 -30.17 -7.69 18.71
N PHE A 617 -30.70 -7.97 19.90
CA PHE A 617 -32.07 -7.60 20.26
C PHE A 617 -32.38 -6.11 20.09
N GLY A 618 -33.48 -5.82 19.39
CA GLY A 618 -33.94 -4.45 19.15
C GLY A 618 -33.06 -3.67 18.19
N GLY A 619 -32.26 -4.36 17.36
CA GLY A 619 -31.32 -3.74 16.41
C GLY A 619 -30.12 -3.06 17.07
N LYS A 620 -29.80 -3.42 18.31
CA LYS A 620 -28.61 -2.94 19.00
C LYS A 620 -27.43 -3.84 18.68
N ASP A 621 -26.31 -3.23 18.37
CA ASP A 621 -25.08 -3.96 18.08
C ASP A 621 -24.40 -4.43 19.36
N VAL A 622 -23.84 -5.64 19.32
CA VAL A 622 -23.07 -6.25 20.41
C VAL A 622 -21.74 -6.75 19.86
N GLY A 623 -20.65 -6.34 20.50
CA GLY A 623 -19.29 -6.71 20.11
C GLY A 623 -18.95 -8.16 20.45
N MET A 624 -18.60 -8.93 19.42
CA MET A 624 -18.16 -10.33 19.49
C MET A 624 -16.63 -10.41 19.33
N PRO A 625 -15.91 -11.13 20.22
CA PRO A 625 -14.45 -11.16 20.20
C PRO A 625 -13.89 -12.00 19.06
N LEU A 626 -13.09 -11.34 18.22
CA LEU A 626 -12.27 -11.92 17.17
C LEU A 626 -10.80 -11.74 17.57
N VAL A 627 -10.05 -12.84 17.63
CA VAL A 627 -8.67 -12.87 18.14
C VAL A 627 -7.77 -13.58 17.15
N GLN A 628 -6.59 -13.02 16.89
CA GLN A 628 -5.50 -13.71 16.22
C GLN A 628 -4.56 -14.29 17.27
N LEU A 629 -4.29 -15.58 17.14
CA LEU A 629 -3.41 -16.33 18.03
C LEU A 629 -2.23 -16.88 17.22
N THR A 630 -1.04 -16.77 17.79
CA THR A 630 0.20 -17.36 17.26
C THR A 630 0.63 -18.48 18.19
N SER A 631 0.93 -19.65 17.64
CA SER A 631 1.48 -20.76 18.42
C SER A 631 2.88 -20.39 18.91
N THR A 632 3.08 -20.43 20.23
CA THR A 632 4.37 -20.14 20.88
C THR A 632 5.44 -21.18 20.52
N THR A 633 5.02 -22.37 20.09
CA THR A 633 5.93 -23.49 19.78
C THR A 633 6.20 -23.62 18.28
N THR A 634 5.21 -23.31 17.42
CA THR A 634 5.31 -23.55 15.97
C THR A 634 5.24 -22.29 15.11
N GLY A 635 4.91 -21.13 15.69
CA GLY A 635 4.68 -19.88 14.94
C GLY A 635 3.41 -19.91 14.08
N GLN A 636 2.58 -20.95 14.19
CA GLN A 636 1.35 -21.11 13.43
C GLN A 636 0.33 -20.04 13.83
N LEU A 637 -0.31 -19.42 12.85
CA LEU A 637 -1.36 -18.41 13.07
C LEU A 637 -2.76 -19.02 12.95
N ILE A 638 -3.70 -18.54 13.77
CA ILE A 638 -5.13 -18.82 13.65
C ILE A 638 -5.98 -17.63 14.10
N TRP A 639 -7.02 -17.31 13.34
CA TRP A 639 -8.09 -16.42 13.77
C TRP A 639 -9.22 -17.22 14.43
N VAL A 640 -9.71 -16.75 15.58
CA VAL A 640 -10.86 -17.36 16.27
C VAL A 640 -11.89 -16.28 16.62
N TRP A 641 -13.13 -16.49 16.17
CA TRP A 641 -14.25 -15.59 16.43
C TRP A 641 -15.36 -16.30 17.22
N SER A 642 -15.64 -15.82 18.44
CA SER A 642 -16.67 -16.38 19.31
C SER A 642 -18.00 -15.63 19.18
N ILE A 643 -19.02 -16.32 18.65
CA ILE A 643 -20.33 -15.77 18.30
C ILE A 643 -21.41 -16.14 19.30
N HIS A 644 -22.33 -15.21 19.55
CA HIS A 644 -23.61 -15.48 20.21
C HIS A 644 -24.70 -14.67 19.51
N ASN A 645 -25.41 -15.31 18.59
CA ASN A 645 -26.48 -14.68 17.80
C ASN A 645 -27.77 -14.54 18.63
N PRO A 646 -28.66 -13.58 18.31
CA PRO A 646 -29.86 -13.34 19.12
C PRO A 646 -30.80 -14.55 19.13
N ALA A 647 -31.15 -15.04 20.32
CA ALA A 647 -32.10 -16.14 20.51
C ALA A 647 -33.54 -15.77 20.12
N ASN A 648 -34.40 -16.75 19.85
CA ASN A 648 -35.82 -16.54 19.51
C ASN A 648 -36.69 -16.16 20.72
N THR A 649 -36.29 -15.16 21.49
CA THR A 649 -36.94 -14.73 22.75
C THR A 649 -37.51 -13.31 22.68
N HIS A 650 -37.00 -12.45 21.80
CA HIS A 650 -37.42 -11.05 21.70
C HIS A 650 -37.51 -10.55 20.26
N GLY A 651 -38.63 -9.88 19.92
CA GLY A 651 -38.77 -9.09 18.68
C GLY A 651 -38.45 -9.87 17.40
N ASN A 652 -37.83 -9.18 16.43
CA ASN A 652 -37.42 -9.74 15.14
C ASN A 652 -36.05 -10.48 15.22
N ALA A 653 -35.93 -11.44 16.14
CA ALA A 653 -34.66 -12.15 16.35
C ALA A 653 -34.15 -12.86 15.08
N ALA A 654 -35.04 -13.46 14.29
CA ALA A 654 -34.68 -14.13 13.04
C ALA A 654 -34.09 -13.16 12.01
N GLY A 655 -34.68 -11.97 11.83
CA GLY A 655 -34.13 -10.96 10.92
C GLY A 655 -32.78 -10.42 11.39
N HIS A 656 -32.60 -10.24 12.70
CA HIS A 656 -31.29 -9.84 13.25
C HIS A 656 -30.24 -10.93 13.07
N ARG A 657 -30.59 -12.21 13.24
CA ARG A 657 -29.70 -13.33 12.93
C ARG A 657 -29.31 -13.37 11.46
N GLN A 658 -30.25 -13.12 10.56
CA GLN A 658 -29.97 -13.14 9.12
C GLN A 658 -28.95 -12.05 8.74
N GLU A 659 -29.08 -10.85 9.30
CA GLU A 659 -28.10 -9.78 9.11
C GLU A 659 -26.77 -10.07 9.81
N ALA A 660 -26.79 -10.66 11.01
CA ALA A 660 -25.59 -11.11 11.69
C ALA A 660 -24.83 -12.17 10.86
N LEU A 661 -25.54 -13.13 10.26
CA LEU A 661 -24.96 -14.15 9.39
C LEU A 661 -24.34 -13.54 8.13
N ARG A 662 -24.95 -12.49 7.55
CA ARG A 662 -24.38 -11.75 6.41
C ARG A 662 -23.05 -11.10 6.78
N LEU A 663 -22.98 -10.44 7.94
CA LEU A 663 -21.74 -9.82 8.45
C LEU A 663 -20.70 -10.87 8.83
N GLN A 664 -21.14 -11.99 9.39
CA GLN A 664 -20.27 -13.10 9.77
C GLN A 664 -19.62 -13.75 8.55
N LEU A 665 -20.41 -14.00 7.50
CA LEU A 665 -19.87 -14.48 6.23
C LEU A 665 -18.85 -13.49 5.66
N ALA A 666 -19.21 -12.20 5.55
CA ALA A 666 -18.32 -11.19 4.99
C ALA A 666 -16.99 -11.07 5.76
N THR A 667 -17.04 -11.07 7.09
CA THR A 667 -15.84 -11.00 7.94
C THR A 667 -15.00 -12.27 7.82
N MET A 668 -15.63 -13.45 7.79
CA MET A 668 -14.90 -14.70 7.63
C MET A 668 -14.34 -14.88 6.22
N THR A 669 -14.98 -14.33 5.19
CA THR A 669 -14.45 -14.26 3.82
C THR A 669 -13.26 -13.30 3.75
N GLU A 670 -13.28 -12.16 4.45
CA GLU A 670 -12.13 -11.27 4.58
C GLU A 670 -10.94 -11.97 5.24
N LEU A 671 -11.18 -12.67 6.36
CA LEU A 671 -10.15 -13.44 7.06
C LEU A 671 -9.64 -14.61 6.21
N ALA A 672 -10.53 -15.30 5.49
CA ALA A 672 -10.16 -16.34 4.54
C ALA A 672 -9.24 -15.79 3.43
N GLY A 673 -9.50 -14.58 2.93
CA GLY A 673 -8.65 -13.94 1.93
C GLY A 673 -7.22 -13.60 2.38
N THR A 674 -6.90 -13.77 3.67
CA THR A 674 -5.55 -13.60 4.21
C THR A 674 -4.70 -14.87 4.14
N GLY A 675 -5.28 -16.01 3.75
CA GLY A 675 -4.61 -17.32 3.80
C GLY A 675 -4.40 -17.87 5.23
N THR A 676 -4.77 -17.11 6.27
CA THR A 676 -4.64 -17.54 7.67
C THR A 676 -5.79 -18.50 8.03
N PRO A 677 -5.52 -19.66 8.66
CA PRO A 677 -6.56 -20.51 9.23
C PRO A 677 -7.50 -19.69 10.10
N SER A 678 -8.80 -19.77 9.84
CA SER A 678 -9.78 -18.93 10.51
C SER A 678 -10.97 -19.77 10.95
N VAL A 679 -11.39 -19.61 12.19
CA VAL A 679 -12.50 -20.35 12.80
C VAL A 679 -13.54 -19.37 13.33
N ILE A 680 -14.79 -19.59 12.95
CA ILE A 680 -15.96 -18.98 13.59
C ILE A 680 -16.71 -20.07 14.33
N LEU A 681 -16.90 -19.86 15.63
CA LEU A 681 -17.52 -20.83 16.51
C LEU A 681 -18.45 -20.11 17.50
N GLY A 682 -19.46 -20.82 17.99
CA GLY A 682 -20.38 -20.22 18.96
C GLY A 682 -21.81 -20.69 18.84
N ASP A 683 -22.66 -20.06 19.64
CA ASP A 683 -24.10 -20.24 19.65
C ASP A 683 -24.75 -19.36 18.58
N PHE A 684 -25.14 -19.96 17.45
CA PHE A 684 -25.80 -19.27 16.35
C PHE A 684 -27.31 -19.10 16.53
N ASN A 685 -27.92 -19.75 17.54
CA ASN A 685 -29.34 -19.64 17.86
C ASN A 685 -30.32 -19.89 16.68
N ASP A 686 -29.90 -20.66 15.69
CA ASP A 686 -30.55 -20.80 14.37
C ASP A 686 -31.39 -22.08 14.20
N GLY A 687 -31.57 -22.86 15.26
CA GLY A 687 -32.22 -24.16 15.23
C GLY A 687 -33.68 -24.15 14.75
N LYS A 688 -34.31 -22.97 14.68
CA LYS A 688 -35.67 -22.76 14.17
C LYS A 688 -35.74 -22.12 12.78
N ASP A 689 -34.61 -21.84 12.14
CA ASP A 689 -34.54 -20.98 10.95
C ASP A 689 -34.61 -21.75 9.62
N GLY A 690 -34.74 -23.08 9.65
CA GLY A 690 -34.91 -23.89 8.45
C GLY A 690 -33.75 -23.73 7.46
N SER A 691 -34.05 -23.30 6.22
CA SER A 691 -33.08 -23.01 5.16
C SER A 691 -32.28 -21.72 5.37
N ASN A 692 -32.69 -20.85 6.29
CA ASN A 692 -32.00 -19.60 6.63
C ASN A 692 -30.99 -19.78 7.78
N SER A 693 -30.69 -21.03 8.14
CA SER A 693 -29.71 -21.35 9.16
C SER A 693 -28.30 -20.92 8.81
N SER A 694 -27.46 -20.76 9.83
CA SER A 694 -26.02 -20.53 9.73
C SER A 694 -25.35 -21.48 8.76
N HIS A 695 -25.75 -22.76 8.76
CA HIS A 695 -25.16 -23.76 7.87
C HIS A 695 -25.34 -23.39 6.39
N CYS A 696 -26.56 -23.07 5.96
CA CYS A 696 -26.80 -22.70 4.56
C CYS A 696 -26.18 -21.35 4.21
N ALA A 697 -26.11 -20.42 5.18
CA ALA A 697 -25.57 -19.09 4.95
C ALA A 697 -24.03 -19.09 4.87
N LEU A 698 -23.35 -19.91 5.69
CA LEU A 698 -21.90 -19.85 5.86
C LEU A 698 -21.14 -20.88 5.03
N THR A 699 -21.76 -22.02 4.70
CA THR A 699 -21.08 -23.08 3.94
C THR A 699 -20.75 -22.81 2.46
N PRO A 700 -21.26 -21.76 1.79
CA PRO A 700 -20.73 -21.36 0.49
C PRO A 700 -19.23 -21.03 0.53
N GLU A 701 -18.74 -20.48 1.66
CA GLU A 701 -17.35 -20.01 1.82
C GLU A 701 -16.59 -20.78 2.91
N LEU A 702 -17.29 -21.36 3.90
CA LEU A 702 -16.69 -22.01 5.06
C LEU A 702 -16.99 -23.51 5.09
N SER A 703 -16.07 -24.29 5.65
CA SER A 703 -16.31 -25.71 5.94
C SER A 703 -16.84 -25.87 7.36
N ASN A 704 -17.98 -26.54 7.53
CA ASN A 704 -18.47 -26.94 8.84
C ASN A 704 -17.70 -28.19 9.32
N ALA A 705 -17.32 -28.22 10.60
CA ALA A 705 -16.49 -29.29 11.16
C ALA A 705 -17.13 -30.69 11.12
N PHE A 706 -18.46 -30.77 11.07
CA PHE A 706 -19.24 -32.00 10.95
C PHE A 706 -19.60 -32.36 9.50
N GLY A 707 -19.12 -31.59 8.51
CA GLY A 707 -19.39 -31.80 7.09
C GLY A 707 -20.67 -31.08 6.62
N GLY A 708 -21.42 -31.67 5.69
CA GLY A 708 -22.60 -31.04 5.06
C GLY A 708 -22.34 -30.59 3.63
N SER A 709 -23.32 -29.93 3.00
CA SER A 709 -23.17 -29.36 1.66
C SER A 709 -23.89 -28.03 1.52
N ALA A 710 -23.29 -27.08 0.80
CA ALA A 710 -23.87 -25.77 0.51
C ALA A 710 -24.96 -25.83 -0.59
N ASP A 711 -24.79 -26.68 -1.60
CA ASP A 711 -25.77 -26.86 -2.68
C ASP A 711 -25.94 -28.34 -3.09
N PRO A 712 -27.16 -28.92 -2.97
CA PRO A 712 -28.29 -28.37 -2.20
C PRO A 712 -27.91 -28.28 -0.71
N CYS A 713 -28.41 -27.26 0.00
CA CYS A 713 -28.09 -27.08 1.42
C CYS A 713 -28.49 -28.33 2.24
N LYS A 714 -27.51 -29.02 2.80
CA LYS A 714 -27.71 -30.19 3.67
C LYS A 714 -26.90 -30.03 4.95
N LYS A 715 -27.62 -29.73 6.04
CA LYS A 715 -27.05 -29.73 7.38
C LYS A 715 -26.46 -31.09 7.76
N PRO A 716 -25.39 -31.13 8.57
CA PRO A 716 -24.82 -32.37 9.04
C PRO A 716 -25.77 -33.00 10.06
N LYS A 717 -25.90 -34.33 10.03
CA LYS A 717 -26.82 -35.03 10.95
C LYS A 717 -26.29 -35.12 12.38
N GLN A 718 -24.97 -34.98 12.55
CA GLN A 718 -24.25 -35.17 13.83
C GLN A 718 -23.81 -33.84 14.46
N ASP A 719 -24.03 -32.72 13.79
CA ASP A 719 -23.71 -31.39 14.31
C ASP A 719 -24.62 -31.04 15.49
N ALA A 720 -24.17 -30.12 16.34
CA ALA A 720 -25.01 -29.65 17.42
C ALA A 720 -26.16 -28.77 16.86
N PRO A 721 -27.28 -28.64 17.58
CA PRO A 721 -28.46 -27.98 17.03
C PRO A 721 -28.30 -26.48 16.74
N ILE A 722 -27.47 -25.77 17.51
CA ILE A 722 -27.27 -24.31 17.43
C ILE A 722 -25.82 -23.88 17.69
N ASP A 723 -25.00 -24.73 18.32
CA ASP A 723 -23.58 -24.48 18.57
C ASP A 723 -22.75 -25.04 17.42
N HIS A 724 -22.18 -24.18 16.59
CA HIS A 724 -21.51 -24.62 15.37
C HIS A 724 -20.03 -24.23 15.37
N VAL A 725 -19.25 -24.98 14.59
CA VAL A 725 -17.84 -24.67 14.28
C VAL A 725 -17.67 -24.69 12.76
N TYR A 726 -17.30 -23.55 12.20
CA TYR A 726 -16.97 -23.40 10.79
C TYR A 726 -15.54 -22.88 10.63
N GLY A 727 -14.90 -23.22 9.53
CA GLY A 727 -13.51 -22.83 9.28
C GLY A 727 -13.20 -22.57 7.81
N ALA A 728 -12.25 -21.65 7.61
CA ALA A 728 -11.64 -21.31 6.33
C ALA A 728 -10.12 -21.56 6.38
N ASN A 729 -9.53 -21.87 5.23
CA ASN A 729 -8.10 -22.17 5.06
C ASN A 729 -7.59 -23.29 5.98
N LEU A 730 -8.44 -24.25 6.28
CA LEU A 730 -8.13 -25.42 7.09
C LEU A 730 -9.02 -26.58 6.67
N THR A 731 -8.63 -27.78 7.10
CA THR A 731 -9.46 -28.99 6.97
C THR A 731 -9.70 -29.57 8.36
N TRP A 732 -10.79 -30.32 8.51
CA TRP A 732 -11.19 -30.91 9.79
C TRP A 732 -10.80 -32.38 9.84
N ALA A 733 -10.09 -32.79 10.89
CA ALA A 733 -9.77 -34.20 11.17
C ALA A 733 -10.92 -34.89 11.90
N SER A 734 -11.51 -34.19 12.87
CA SER A 734 -12.58 -34.72 13.71
C SER A 734 -13.40 -33.61 14.30
N ALA A 735 -14.65 -33.90 14.61
CA ALA A 735 -15.52 -33.03 15.40
C ALA A 735 -16.39 -33.89 16.31
N ALA A 736 -16.72 -33.39 17.50
CA ALA A 736 -17.54 -34.08 18.48
C ALA A 736 -18.45 -33.13 19.26
N VAL A 737 -19.65 -33.61 19.57
CA VAL A 737 -20.61 -32.96 20.46
C VAL A 737 -20.64 -33.72 21.76
N ASP A 738 -20.17 -33.10 22.84
CA ASP A 738 -20.22 -33.65 24.19
C ASP A 738 -21.40 -33.06 24.97
N THR A 739 -22.38 -33.92 25.27
CA THR A 739 -23.61 -33.54 25.98
C THR A 739 -23.48 -33.63 27.51
N ILE A 740 -22.30 -33.99 28.05
CA ILE A 740 -22.06 -34.13 29.49
C ILE A 740 -22.32 -32.82 30.23
N THR A 741 -22.00 -31.67 29.63
CA THR A 741 -22.27 -30.35 30.21
C THR A 741 -23.76 -30.14 30.46
N GLN A 742 -24.61 -30.57 29.51
CA GLN A 742 -26.08 -30.51 29.61
C GLN A 742 -26.62 -31.55 30.58
N ALA A 743 -26.18 -32.81 30.47
CA ALA A 743 -26.64 -33.91 31.31
C ALA A 743 -26.30 -33.66 32.79
N SER A 744 -25.13 -33.07 33.06
CA SER A 744 -24.65 -32.72 34.40
C SER A 744 -25.07 -31.32 34.86
N LYS A 745 -25.82 -30.58 34.02
CA LYS A 745 -26.29 -29.22 34.29
C LYS A 745 -25.18 -28.23 34.66
N ILE A 746 -24.02 -28.43 34.06
CA ILE A 746 -22.89 -27.50 34.09
C ILE A 746 -23.21 -26.30 33.17
N ALA A 747 -23.73 -26.58 31.99
CA ALA A 747 -24.26 -25.62 31.03
C ALA A 747 -25.52 -26.20 30.39
N ASP A 748 -26.36 -25.37 29.77
CA ASP A 748 -27.52 -25.82 29.02
C ASP A 748 -27.22 -26.10 27.54
N HIS A 749 -25.97 -25.88 27.12
CA HIS A 749 -25.43 -26.21 25.81
C HIS A 749 -24.38 -27.32 25.89
N PRO A 750 -24.26 -28.17 24.85
CA PRO A 750 -23.19 -29.16 24.79
C PRO A 750 -21.84 -28.44 24.57
N LEU A 751 -20.74 -29.10 24.94
CA LEU A 751 -19.41 -28.68 24.48
C LEU A 751 -19.24 -29.20 23.05
N VAL A 752 -19.02 -28.30 22.09
CA VAL A 752 -18.71 -28.67 20.71
C VAL A 752 -17.21 -28.52 20.49
N THR A 753 -16.59 -29.56 19.95
CA THR A 753 -15.15 -29.62 19.71
C THR A 753 -14.85 -29.98 18.26
N ALA A 754 -13.79 -29.39 17.73
CA ALA A 754 -13.29 -29.72 16.40
C ALA A 754 -11.76 -29.68 16.39
N THR A 755 -11.16 -30.63 15.70
CA THR A 755 -9.72 -30.72 15.53
C THR A 755 -9.38 -30.59 14.05
N THR A 756 -8.43 -29.72 13.72
CA THR A 756 -7.97 -29.56 12.33
C THR A 756 -7.13 -30.77 11.88
N ALA A 757 -7.21 -31.13 10.60
CA ALA A 757 -6.33 -32.12 9.99
C ALA A 757 -5.02 -31.44 9.61
N GLY A 758 -3.94 -31.74 10.33
CA GLY A 758 -2.63 -31.14 10.07
C GLY A 758 -2.07 -31.44 8.68
N SER A 759 -1.89 -30.41 7.83
CA SER A 759 -0.85 -30.25 6.78
C SER A 759 -1.12 -29.03 5.85
N SER A 760 -0.02 -28.38 5.44
CA SER A 760 0.21 -27.31 4.44
C SER A 760 -0.44 -25.92 4.59
N ALA A 761 -1.42 -25.70 5.47
CA ALA A 761 -2.02 -24.38 5.65
C ALA A 761 -1.66 -23.79 7.03
N GLY A 762 -0.55 -23.06 7.13
CA GLY A 762 -0.15 -22.53 8.45
C GLY A 762 1.09 -21.65 8.53
N CYS A 763 1.63 -21.14 7.42
CA CYS A 763 2.69 -20.14 7.46
C CYS A 763 2.28 -18.92 6.65
N ALA A 764 2.40 -17.73 7.24
CA ALA A 764 2.17 -16.46 6.56
C ALA A 764 3.09 -16.37 5.33
N VAL A 765 2.47 -16.43 4.15
CA VAL A 765 3.10 -16.06 2.89
C VAL A 765 2.85 -14.58 2.66
N ASP A 766 3.93 -13.88 2.32
CA ASP A 766 3.96 -12.51 1.85
C ASP A 766 2.89 -12.34 0.74
N SER A 767 1.84 -11.57 1.01
CA SER A 767 0.66 -11.47 0.17
C SER A 767 0.97 -10.66 -1.09
N GLY A 768 1.45 -11.37 -2.12
CA GLY A 768 1.75 -10.86 -3.46
C GLY A 768 1.01 -11.58 -4.59
N THR A 769 -0.07 -12.32 -4.34
CA THR A 769 -0.88 -12.96 -5.40
C THR A 769 -2.37 -12.97 -5.07
N ALA A 770 -3.22 -12.48 -5.99
CA ALA A 770 -4.67 -12.54 -5.89
C ALA A 770 -5.20 -14.00 -5.84
N GLU A 771 -6.06 -14.35 -4.87
CA GLU A 771 -6.69 -15.67 -4.70
C GLU A 771 -7.95 -15.88 -5.55
N ALA A 772 -8.23 -17.12 -5.97
CA ALA A 772 -9.30 -17.50 -6.91
C ALA A 772 -10.72 -17.50 -6.28
N LYS A 773 -11.70 -16.85 -6.92
CA LYS A 773 -13.16 -16.87 -6.62
C LYS A 773 -13.86 -18.21 -6.95
N TYR A 774 -13.15 -19.20 -7.48
CA TYR A 774 -13.69 -20.47 -7.96
C TYR A 774 -12.85 -21.65 -7.43
N ASN A 775 -13.46 -22.81 -7.19
CA ASN A 775 -12.73 -24.02 -6.79
C ASN A 775 -11.97 -24.62 -7.98
N LEU A 776 -10.72 -24.19 -8.17
CA LEU A 776 -9.89 -24.56 -9.32
C LEU A 776 -8.89 -25.69 -9.05
N GLY A 777 -8.73 -26.18 -7.81
CA GLY A 777 -7.62 -27.09 -7.48
C GLY A 777 -6.23 -26.46 -7.66
N PRO A 778 -5.13 -27.24 -7.73
CA PRO A 778 -3.76 -26.70 -7.79
C PRO A 778 -3.40 -26.11 -9.17
N VAL A 779 -3.95 -24.93 -9.45
CA VAL A 779 -3.68 -24.16 -10.66
C VAL A 779 -2.57 -23.12 -10.47
N LYS A 780 -1.99 -22.64 -11.58
CA LYS A 780 -0.95 -21.61 -11.55
C LYS A 780 -1.56 -20.22 -11.27
N PRO A 781 -0.82 -19.29 -10.63
CA PRO A 781 -1.33 -17.96 -10.26
C PRO A 781 -1.92 -17.16 -11.42
N GLN A 782 -1.30 -17.24 -12.60
CA GLN A 782 -1.81 -16.58 -13.81
C GLN A 782 -3.20 -17.09 -14.23
N LEU A 783 -3.49 -18.38 -14.08
CA LEU A 783 -4.80 -18.93 -14.41
C LEU A 783 -5.85 -18.50 -13.38
N THR A 784 -5.47 -18.47 -12.11
CA THR A 784 -6.29 -17.94 -11.01
C THR A 784 -6.73 -16.50 -11.27
N GLN A 785 -5.79 -15.63 -11.65
CA GLN A 785 -6.07 -14.24 -12.00
C GLN A 785 -7.04 -14.13 -13.18
N LEU A 786 -6.84 -14.94 -14.23
CA LEU A 786 -7.72 -14.95 -15.40
C LEU A 786 -9.15 -15.33 -15.04
N VAL A 787 -9.33 -16.39 -14.25
CA VAL A 787 -10.63 -16.90 -13.84
C VAL A 787 -11.38 -15.88 -12.97
N ASN A 788 -10.67 -15.15 -12.11
CA ASN A 788 -11.26 -14.10 -11.26
C ASN A 788 -11.76 -12.89 -12.03
N ILE A 789 -11.19 -12.64 -13.20
CA ILE A 789 -11.62 -11.57 -14.10
C ILE A 789 -12.82 -12.06 -14.92
N LEU A 790 -12.67 -13.19 -15.62
CA LEU A 790 -13.65 -13.63 -16.60
C LEU A 790 -14.87 -14.30 -15.98
N GLY A 791 -14.71 -15.01 -14.86
CA GLY A 791 -15.81 -15.73 -14.22
C GLY A 791 -16.96 -14.81 -13.81
N PRO A 792 -16.72 -13.80 -12.95
CA PRO A 792 -17.77 -12.88 -12.50
C PRO A 792 -18.25 -11.96 -13.63
N MET A 793 -17.34 -11.52 -14.51
CA MET A 793 -17.65 -10.64 -15.64
C MET A 793 -18.69 -11.23 -16.60
N PHE A 794 -18.71 -12.55 -16.76
CA PHE A 794 -19.64 -13.24 -17.65
C PHE A 794 -20.69 -14.06 -16.90
N ASP A 795 -20.86 -13.84 -15.59
CA ASP A 795 -21.78 -14.57 -14.72
C ASP A 795 -21.61 -16.11 -14.78
N ILE A 796 -20.36 -16.57 -14.86
CA ILE A 796 -20.04 -17.99 -14.88
C ILE A 796 -20.17 -18.53 -13.46
N LYS A 797 -21.03 -19.52 -13.26
CA LYS A 797 -21.31 -20.10 -11.93
C LYS A 797 -20.34 -21.23 -11.56
N THR A 798 -19.78 -21.91 -12.56
CA THR A 798 -18.87 -23.03 -12.33
C THR A 798 -17.70 -22.93 -13.30
N VAL A 799 -16.49 -23.07 -12.77
CA VAL A 799 -15.27 -23.13 -13.57
C VAL A 799 -14.51 -24.41 -13.21
N GLY A 800 -14.23 -25.25 -14.20
CA GLY A 800 -13.39 -26.43 -14.05
C GLY A 800 -11.91 -26.04 -14.12
N GLY A 801 -11.14 -26.33 -13.07
CA GLY A 801 -9.70 -26.05 -13.01
C GLY A 801 -8.83 -27.29 -13.21
N TYR A 802 -7.87 -27.50 -12.31
CA TYR A 802 -6.93 -28.62 -12.30
C TYR A 802 -7.63 -29.99 -12.32
N ARG A 803 -7.13 -30.89 -13.17
CA ARG A 803 -7.54 -32.29 -13.25
C ARG A 803 -6.33 -33.16 -13.60
N GLU A 804 -5.88 -34.00 -12.67
CA GLU A 804 -4.73 -34.90 -12.87
C GLU A 804 -4.97 -35.94 -13.97
N SER A 805 -6.21 -36.39 -14.14
CA SER A 805 -6.59 -37.41 -15.12
C SER A 805 -6.77 -36.89 -16.56
N ALA A 806 -6.57 -35.60 -16.81
CA ALA A 806 -6.82 -34.98 -18.12
C ALA A 806 -5.68 -35.25 -19.11
N THR A 807 -6.01 -35.41 -20.40
CA THR A 807 -5.10 -35.83 -21.47
C THR A 807 -4.43 -34.65 -22.19
N ASP A 808 -4.08 -33.60 -21.45
CA ASP A 808 -3.47 -32.36 -21.94
C ASP A 808 -2.33 -31.91 -21.01
N PRO A 809 -1.11 -32.48 -21.11
CA PRO A 809 -0.05 -32.30 -20.11
C PRO A 809 0.42 -30.86 -19.87
N ASN A 810 0.06 -29.92 -20.76
CA ASN A 810 0.37 -28.49 -20.64
C ASN A 810 -0.87 -27.62 -20.32
N GLY A 811 -2.01 -28.22 -20.00
CA GLY A 811 -3.27 -27.56 -19.68
C GLY A 811 -3.75 -27.86 -18.27
N HIS A 812 -4.79 -28.68 -18.10
CA HIS A 812 -5.41 -28.94 -16.78
C HIS A 812 -4.46 -29.58 -15.75
N PRO A 813 -3.67 -30.64 -16.06
CA PRO A 813 -2.70 -31.22 -15.13
C PRO A 813 -1.52 -30.28 -14.83
N ALA A 814 -1.23 -29.31 -15.71
CA ALA A 814 -0.21 -28.30 -15.48
C ALA A 814 -0.73 -27.09 -14.67
N GLY A 815 -2.04 -27.04 -14.40
CA GLY A 815 -2.69 -25.90 -13.76
C GLY A 815 -2.80 -24.67 -14.65
N LEU A 816 -2.80 -24.83 -15.97
CA LEU A 816 -2.77 -23.74 -16.96
C LEU A 816 -4.06 -23.62 -17.79
N ALA A 817 -5.05 -24.51 -17.61
CA ALA A 817 -6.32 -24.46 -18.32
C ALA A 817 -7.54 -24.39 -17.39
N ALA A 818 -8.56 -23.63 -17.81
CA ALA A 818 -9.84 -23.51 -17.14
C ALA A 818 -11.03 -23.68 -18.11
N ASP A 819 -12.07 -24.37 -17.63
CA ASP A 819 -13.33 -24.63 -18.34
C ASP A 819 -14.45 -23.76 -17.74
N PHE A 820 -14.85 -22.69 -18.43
CA PHE A 820 -15.93 -21.80 -18.00
C PHE A 820 -17.28 -22.39 -18.41
N MET A 821 -17.98 -23.01 -17.45
CA MET A 821 -19.18 -23.80 -17.72
C MET A 821 -20.38 -22.92 -18.05
N VAL A 822 -21.11 -23.28 -19.12
CA VAL A 822 -22.35 -22.63 -19.55
C VAL A 822 -23.43 -23.68 -19.85
N PRO A 823 -24.73 -23.38 -19.65
CA PRO A 823 -25.78 -24.35 -19.92
C PRO A 823 -25.89 -24.68 -21.42
N LEU A 824 -26.18 -25.94 -21.76
CA LEU A 824 -26.39 -26.43 -23.14
C LEU A 824 -27.73 -25.98 -23.73
N ASN A 825 -27.91 -24.67 -23.88
CA ASN A 825 -29.06 -24.05 -24.51
C ASN A 825 -28.67 -22.75 -25.23
N ALA A 826 -29.62 -22.08 -25.88
CA ALA A 826 -29.35 -20.86 -26.64
C ALA A 826 -28.77 -19.72 -25.77
N ALA A 827 -29.19 -19.62 -24.51
CA ALA A 827 -28.71 -18.59 -23.58
C ALA A 827 -27.26 -18.85 -23.15
N GLY A 828 -26.92 -20.09 -22.79
CA GLY A 828 -25.55 -20.47 -22.46
C GLY A 828 -24.62 -20.40 -23.67
N ARG A 829 -25.12 -20.72 -24.88
CA ARG A 829 -24.36 -20.49 -26.11
C ARG A 829 -24.05 -19.00 -26.33
N ALA A 830 -25.02 -18.11 -26.10
CA ALA A 830 -24.80 -16.67 -26.19
C ALA A 830 -23.83 -16.15 -25.12
N GLN A 831 -23.89 -16.70 -23.90
CA GLN A 831 -22.96 -16.39 -22.81
C GLN A 831 -21.52 -16.82 -23.16
N GLY A 832 -21.33 -18.05 -23.65
CA GLY A 832 -20.03 -18.54 -24.09
C GLY A 832 -19.48 -17.80 -25.32
N ASP A 833 -20.34 -17.41 -26.27
CA ASP A 833 -19.94 -16.57 -27.42
C ASP A 833 -19.40 -15.19 -26.97
N ARG A 834 -20.01 -14.55 -25.95
CA ARG A 834 -19.52 -13.29 -25.38
C ARG A 834 -18.18 -13.46 -24.68
N LEU A 835 -18.05 -14.48 -23.83
CA LEU A 835 -16.81 -14.77 -23.10
C LEU A 835 -15.67 -15.08 -24.07
N ALA A 836 -15.88 -15.97 -25.04
CA ALA A 836 -14.85 -16.35 -26.02
C ALA A 836 -14.44 -15.19 -26.93
N ALA A 837 -15.37 -14.31 -27.32
CA ALA A 837 -15.06 -13.11 -28.10
C ALA A 837 -14.19 -12.13 -27.30
N TYR A 838 -14.53 -11.89 -26.03
CA TYR A 838 -13.77 -11.03 -25.14
C TYR A 838 -12.37 -11.59 -24.86
N ALA A 839 -12.28 -12.88 -24.52
CA ALA A 839 -11.01 -13.56 -24.26
C ALA A 839 -10.10 -13.51 -25.49
N LYS A 840 -10.65 -13.73 -26.70
CA LYS A 840 -9.89 -13.63 -27.95
C LYS A 840 -9.39 -12.21 -28.22
N ALA A 841 -10.23 -11.19 -28.01
CA ALA A 841 -9.86 -9.78 -28.23
C ALA A 841 -8.76 -9.30 -27.27
N ASN A 842 -8.71 -9.87 -26.05
CA ASN A 842 -7.78 -9.49 -24.99
C ASN A 842 -6.67 -10.52 -24.74
N ALA A 843 -6.49 -11.50 -25.64
CA ALA A 843 -5.64 -12.67 -25.41
C ALA A 843 -4.20 -12.35 -25.00
N GLN A 844 -3.61 -11.28 -25.56
CA GLN A 844 -2.24 -10.85 -25.21
C GLN A 844 -2.14 -10.29 -23.78
N LYS A 845 -3.13 -9.51 -23.33
CA LYS A 845 -3.18 -8.91 -21.99
C LYS A 845 -3.57 -9.93 -20.92
N LEU A 846 -4.37 -10.91 -21.30
CA LEU A 846 -4.86 -11.99 -20.45
C LEU A 846 -3.93 -13.21 -20.43
N GLY A 847 -2.76 -13.15 -21.08
CA GLY A 847 -1.78 -14.25 -21.07
C GLY A 847 -2.25 -15.53 -21.76
N ILE A 848 -3.27 -15.46 -22.62
CA ILE A 848 -3.93 -16.62 -23.24
C ILE A 848 -3.03 -17.22 -24.34
N ASP A 849 -2.97 -18.55 -24.37
CA ASP A 849 -2.30 -19.32 -25.42
C ASP A 849 -3.31 -19.75 -26.51
N TYR A 850 -4.40 -20.41 -26.10
CA TYR A 850 -5.48 -20.82 -26.98
C TYR A 850 -6.85 -20.88 -26.28
N ILE A 851 -7.91 -20.84 -27.09
CA ILE A 851 -9.31 -20.92 -26.67
C ILE A 851 -9.98 -22.01 -27.49
N ILE A 852 -10.77 -22.87 -26.84
CA ILE A 852 -11.67 -23.82 -27.50
C ILE A 852 -13.09 -23.49 -27.10
N TRP A 853 -13.95 -23.28 -28.10
CA TRP A 853 -15.36 -22.98 -27.85
C TRP A 853 -16.23 -23.40 -29.03
N TYR A 854 -17.22 -24.25 -28.78
CA TYR A 854 -18.20 -24.70 -29.78
C TYR A 854 -17.58 -25.44 -30.97
N GLN A 855 -16.79 -26.49 -30.67
CA GLN A 855 -16.11 -27.37 -31.63
C GLN A 855 -15.13 -26.67 -32.59
N ARG A 856 -14.53 -25.57 -32.14
CA ARG A 856 -13.51 -24.83 -32.87
C ARG A 856 -12.43 -24.36 -31.91
N ILE A 857 -11.21 -24.25 -32.43
CA ILE A 857 -10.03 -23.78 -31.70
C ILE A 857 -9.48 -22.52 -32.33
N TRP A 858 -9.06 -21.58 -31.49
CA TRP A 858 -8.30 -20.40 -31.86
C TRP A 858 -7.06 -20.32 -30.97
N SER A 859 -5.92 -19.91 -31.52
CA SER A 859 -4.69 -19.77 -30.75
C SER A 859 -3.92 -18.53 -31.16
N VAL A 860 -3.17 -17.95 -30.22
CA VAL A 860 -2.37 -16.75 -30.46
C VAL A 860 -1.33 -16.99 -31.54
N ALA A 861 -0.65 -18.15 -31.50
CA ALA A 861 0.37 -18.50 -32.49
C ALA A 861 -0.15 -18.60 -33.93
N ARG A 862 -1.45 -18.85 -34.12
CA ARG A 862 -2.10 -18.98 -35.43
C ARG A 862 -3.29 -18.01 -35.55
N ALA A 863 -3.17 -16.81 -34.97
CA ALA A 863 -4.25 -15.84 -34.91
C ALA A 863 -4.76 -15.42 -36.30
N GLY A 864 -3.85 -15.33 -37.29
CA GLY A 864 -4.15 -14.95 -38.68
C GLY A 864 -5.02 -15.96 -39.45
N GLU A 865 -5.13 -17.20 -38.96
CA GLU A 865 -6.00 -18.22 -39.57
C GLU A 865 -7.43 -18.20 -39.01
N GLY A 866 -7.70 -17.38 -37.98
CA GLY A 866 -9.01 -17.34 -37.34
C GLY A 866 -9.38 -18.64 -36.61
N TRP A 867 -10.68 -18.87 -36.42
CA TRP A 867 -11.20 -20.09 -35.80
C TRP A 867 -11.04 -21.28 -36.75
N ARG A 868 -10.50 -22.39 -36.24
CA ARG A 868 -10.31 -23.62 -37.01
C ARG A 868 -11.24 -24.71 -36.47
N PRO A 869 -11.85 -25.53 -37.35
CA PRO A 869 -12.74 -26.61 -36.90
C PRO A 869 -11.94 -27.68 -36.15
N MET A 870 -12.57 -28.29 -35.13
CA MET A 870 -12.07 -29.50 -34.49
C MET A 870 -12.82 -30.73 -35.01
N GLU A 871 -12.19 -31.90 -34.89
CA GLU A 871 -12.88 -33.17 -35.13
C GLU A 871 -14.00 -33.43 -34.11
N ASP A 872 -15.00 -34.22 -34.49
CA ASP A 872 -16.02 -34.68 -33.55
C ASP A 872 -15.45 -35.76 -32.63
N ARG A 873 -15.47 -35.48 -31.33
CA ARG A 873 -14.92 -36.33 -30.27
C ARG A 873 -15.98 -37.11 -29.50
N GLY A 874 -17.26 -36.97 -29.86
CA GLY A 874 -18.35 -37.76 -29.30
C GLY A 874 -19.38 -36.92 -28.54
N SER A 875 -19.08 -36.54 -27.30
CA SER A 875 -20.03 -35.84 -26.41
C SER A 875 -19.99 -34.31 -26.54
N ALA A 876 -21.03 -33.64 -26.00
CA ALA A 876 -21.08 -32.18 -25.95
C ALA A 876 -19.91 -31.57 -25.18
N THR A 877 -19.48 -32.20 -24.09
CA THR A 877 -18.33 -31.80 -23.30
C THR A 877 -17.02 -32.03 -24.06
N GLU A 878 -16.83 -33.19 -24.70
CA GLU A 878 -15.62 -33.45 -25.50
C GLU A 878 -15.50 -32.49 -26.71
N ASN A 879 -16.64 -32.07 -27.25
CA ASN A 879 -16.73 -31.07 -28.32
C ASN A 879 -16.76 -29.61 -27.83
N HIS A 880 -16.65 -29.37 -26.51
CA HIS A 880 -16.61 -28.05 -25.89
C HIS A 880 -17.84 -27.18 -26.23
N LEU A 881 -19.03 -27.78 -26.20
CA LEU A 881 -20.31 -27.11 -26.45
C LEU A 881 -20.93 -26.52 -25.17
N ASP A 882 -20.52 -27.01 -24.01
CA ASP A 882 -21.02 -26.67 -22.67
C ASP A 882 -20.03 -25.86 -21.82
N HIS A 883 -18.85 -25.52 -22.36
CA HIS A 883 -17.89 -24.67 -21.69
C HIS A 883 -16.95 -23.98 -22.67
N VAL A 884 -16.52 -22.76 -22.33
CA VAL A 884 -15.38 -22.12 -22.99
C VAL A 884 -14.11 -22.59 -22.29
N HIS A 885 -13.23 -23.28 -23.01
CA HIS A 885 -11.94 -23.69 -22.50
C HIS A 885 -10.88 -22.66 -22.85
N ILE A 886 -10.11 -22.21 -21.86
CA ILE A 886 -9.01 -21.26 -22.04
C ILE A 886 -7.73 -21.83 -21.42
N ASN A 887 -6.67 -21.85 -22.21
CA ASN A 887 -5.32 -22.19 -21.76
C ASN A 887 -4.44 -20.94 -21.72
N VAL A 888 -3.65 -20.76 -20.66
CA VAL A 888 -2.70 -19.64 -20.51
C VAL A 888 -1.25 -20.08 -20.73
N LYS A 889 -0.40 -19.13 -21.15
CA LYS A 889 1.02 -19.40 -21.37
C LYS A 889 1.75 -19.59 -20.02
N PRO A 890 2.73 -20.50 -19.94
CA PRO A 890 3.62 -20.59 -18.78
C PRO A 890 4.33 -19.25 -18.52
N GLY A 891 4.24 -18.74 -17.28
CA GLY A 891 4.89 -17.49 -16.88
C GLY A 891 4.25 -16.20 -17.39
N ALA A 892 3.01 -16.26 -17.92
CA ALA A 892 2.29 -15.05 -18.33
C ALA A 892 1.89 -14.17 -17.13
N SER A 893 2.05 -12.85 -17.24
CA SER A 893 1.40 -11.90 -16.34
C SER A 893 -0.04 -11.65 -16.81
N VAL A 894 -1.05 -11.94 -15.98
CA VAL A 894 -2.46 -11.66 -16.30
C VAL A 894 -2.85 -10.33 -15.66
N GLN A 895 -3.11 -9.34 -16.49
CA GLN A 895 -3.38 -7.96 -16.04
C GLN A 895 -4.89 -7.78 -15.77
N PRO A 896 -5.31 -7.27 -14.60
CA PRO A 896 -6.71 -6.89 -14.34
C PRO A 896 -7.20 -5.85 -15.35
N VAL A 897 -8.40 -6.03 -15.89
CA VAL A 897 -9.03 -4.99 -16.71
C VAL A 897 -9.94 -4.16 -15.81
N GLY A 898 -9.52 -2.93 -15.54
CA GLY A 898 -10.20 -1.99 -14.65
C GLY A 898 -9.24 -1.35 -13.65
N LEU A 899 -8.81 -0.13 -13.99
CA LEU A 899 -7.95 0.82 -13.26
C LEU A 899 -6.42 0.73 -13.44
N GLU A 900 -5.86 -0.36 -13.98
CA GLU A 900 -4.47 -0.34 -14.48
C GLU A 900 -4.47 -0.19 -16.02
N GLY A 901 -4.15 1.02 -16.48
CA GLY A 901 -4.01 1.33 -17.91
C GLY A 901 -5.28 1.81 -18.63
N ALA A 902 -6.33 2.21 -17.91
CA ALA A 902 -7.48 2.88 -18.55
C ALA A 902 -7.01 4.19 -19.20
N SER A 903 -7.26 4.33 -20.50
CA SER A 903 -7.00 5.59 -21.20
C SER A 903 -7.99 6.67 -20.71
N CYS A 904 -7.61 7.96 -20.77
CA CYS A 904 -8.42 9.09 -20.30
C CYS A 904 -9.83 9.20 -20.91
N ASP A 905 -10.13 8.37 -21.92
CA ASP A 905 -11.40 8.35 -22.63
C ASP A 905 -12.27 7.15 -22.22
N GLU A 906 -11.83 6.18 -21.43
CA GLU A 906 -12.64 4.96 -21.19
C GLU A 906 -13.68 5.10 -20.08
N VAL A 907 -14.89 4.56 -20.29
CA VAL A 907 -15.85 4.38 -19.19
C VAL A 907 -15.29 3.36 -18.19
N VAL A 908 -15.38 3.66 -16.90
CA VAL A 908 -14.92 2.79 -15.81
C VAL A 908 -16.00 2.60 -14.77
N TYR A 909 -15.83 1.60 -13.91
CA TYR A 909 -16.71 1.42 -12.76
C TYR A 909 -16.51 2.54 -11.73
N PRO A 910 -17.57 3.00 -11.05
CA PRO A 910 -17.50 4.12 -10.12
C PRO A 910 -16.97 3.74 -8.73
N VAL A 911 -16.60 2.47 -8.53
CA VAL A 911 -16.04 1.91 -7.29
C VAL A 911 -14.76 1.11 -7.61
N PRO A 912 -13.85 0.89 -6.63
CA PRO A 912 -12.67 0.06 -6.83
C PRO A 912 -13.01 -1.32 -7.38
N ALA A 913 -12.08 -1.91 -8.14
CA ALA A 913 -12.27 -3.19 -8.84
C ALA A 913 -12.84 -4.32 -7.95
N GLN A 914 -12.44 -4.35 -6.67
CA GLN A 914 -12.93 -5.30 -5.68
C GLN A 914 -14.44 -5.19 -5.35
N TYR A 915 -15.05 -4.03 -5.60
CA TYR A 915 -16.47 -3.74 -5.33
C TYR A 915 -17.31 -3.69 -6.63
N VAL A 916 -16.73 -3.97 -7.78
CA VAL A 916 -17.48 -4.03 -9.05
C VAL A 916 -18.55 -5.12 -9.02
N GLY A 917 -18.31 -6.22 -8.31
CA GLY A 917 -19.26 -7.33 -8.15
C GLY A 917 -20.31 -7.14 -7.05
N THR A 918 -20.36 -5.98 -6.38
CA THR A 918 -21.35 -5.68 -5.34
C THR A 918 -22.53 -4.86 -5.86
N ASP A 919 -22.72 -4.85 -7.18
CA ASP A 919 -23.86 -4.27 -7.86
C ASP A 919 -25.13 -5.06 -7.50
N ASN A 920 -26.07 -4.39 -6.83
CA ASN A 920 -27.31 -5.04 -6.37
C ASN A 920 -28.35 -5.27 -7.48
N HIS A 921 -28.14 -4.73 -8.69
CA HIS A 921 -29.07 -4.83 -9.81
C HIS A 921 -30.51 -4.42 -9.47
N ASN A 922 -30.67 -3.47 -8.54
CA ASN A 922 -31.95 -3.10 -7.95
C ASN A 922 -32.68 -1.97 -8.70
N TRP A 923 -32.22 -1.65 -9.91
CA TRP A 923 -32.89 -0.71 -10.81
C TRP A 923 -34.36 -1.10 -11.04
N HIS A 924 -35.27 -0.12 -10.95
CA HIS A 924 -36.73 -0.27 -11.08
C HIS A 924 -37.45 -1.13 -10.02
N GLU A 925 -36.78 -1.52 -8.93
CA GLU A 925 -37.47 -2.17 -7.81
C GLU A 925 -38.52 -1.25 -7.15
N THR A 926 -39.49 -1.83 -6.43
CA THR A 926 -40.58 -1.12 -5.72
C THR A 926 -40.50 -1.34 -4.21
N GLY A 927 -40.70 -0.30 -3.40
CA GLY A 927 -40.36 -0.35 -1.97
C GLY A 927 -40.47 0.99 -1.25
N PRO A 928 -40.33 0.98 0.09
CA PRO A 928 -40.69 2.12 0.94
C PRO A 928 -39.70 3.30 0.91
N TYR A 929 -38.48 3.12 0.36
CA TYR A 929 -37.42 4.12 0.39
C TYR A 929 -37.34 5.01 -0.86
N TRP A 930 -38.19 4.76 -1.87
CA TRP A 930 -38.20 5.52 -3.13
C TRP A 930 -39.61 5.97 -3.50
N SER A 931 -39.72 7.11 -4.18
CA SER A 931 -41.02 7.76 -4.42
C SER A 931 -41.88 7.06 -5.49
N ARG A 932 -41.28 6.27 -6.40
CA ARG A 932 -41.99 5.51 -7.43
C ARG A 932 -41.36 4.14 -7.64
N TRP A 933 -40.10 4.12 -8.07
CA TRP A 933 -39.25 2.96 -8.25
C TRP A 933 -37.79 3.36 -8.01
N HIS A 934 -36.88 2.41 -7.82
CA HIS A 934 -35.45 2.68 -7.65
C HIS A 934 -34.84 3.21 -8.96
N THR A 935 -34.11 4.34 -8.89
CA THR A 935 -33.67 5.13 -10.06
C THR A 935 -32.18 5.01 -10.35
N GLY A 936 -31.51 4.03 -9.75
CA GLY A 936 -30.10 3.74 -9.95
C GLY A 936 -29.80 2.28 -9.68
N THR A 937 -28.52 1.93 -9.64
CA THR A 937 -28.06 0.71 -8.97
C THR A 937 -27.25 1.07 -7.74
N ASP A 938 -27.32 0.21 -6.73
CA ASP A 938 -26.55 0.37 -5.50
C ASP A 938 -25.33 -0.55 -5.51
N PHE A 939 -24.14 0.05 -5.39
CA PHE A 939 -22.91 -0.69 -5.11
C PHE A 939 -22.71 -0.78 -3.60
N SER A 940 -22.88 -1.98 -3.04
CA SER A 940 -22.65 -2.23 -1.61
C SER A 940 -21.16 -2.14 -1.27
N ALA A 941 -20.74 -1.00 -0.71
CA ALA A 941 -19.35 -0.73 -0.38
C ALA A 941 -19.22 -0.09 1.02
N PRO A 942 -18.16 -0.40 1.79
CA PRO A 942 -17.94 0.20 3.11
C PRO A 942 -17.89 1.73 3.05
N CYS A 943 -18.37 2.40 4.10
CA CYS A 943 -18.20 3.85 4.23
C CYS A 943 -16.71 4.22 4.16
N GLY A 944 -16.39 5.31 3.46
CA GLY A 944 -15.01 5.74 3.22
C GLY A 944 -14.37 5.13 1.96
N THR A 945 -15.02 4.15 1.31
CA THR A 945 -14.56 3.61 0.01
C THR A 945 -14.50 4.73 -1.02
N THR A 946 -13.39 4.84 -1.74
CA THR A 946 -13.23 5.85 -2.80
C THR A 946 -14.27 5.67 -3.90
N VAL A 947 -14.91 6.76 -4.32
CA VAL A 947 -15.81 6.82 -5.47
C VAL A 947 -15.07 7.46 -6.63
N TYR A 948 -15.17 6.87 -7.82
CA TYR A 948 -14.54 7.34 -9.04
C TYR A 948 -15.56 7.89 -10.04
N ALA A 949 -15.17 8.85 -10.86
CA ALA A 949 -15.97 9.27 -12.02
C ALA A 949 -16.00 8.13 -13.06
N ALA A 950 -17.20 7.65 -13.41
CA ALA A 950 -17.39 6.57 -14.37
C ALA A 950 -17.04 6.95 -15.81
N HIS A 951 -17.03 8.25 -16.15
CA HIS A 951 -16.58 8.75 -17.44
C HIS A 951 -15.96 10.14 -17.27
N ALA A 952 -15.20 10.60 -18.27
CA ALA A 952 -14.69 11.97 -18.25
C ALA A 952 -15.84 12.98 -18.41
N GLY A 953 -15.76 14.10 -17.70
CA GLY A 953 -16.82 15.10 -17.76
C GLY A 953 -16.60 16.27 -16.81
N THR A 954 -17.59 17.15 -16.72
CA THR A 954 -17.59 18.29 -15.81
C THR A 954 -18.46 17.97 -14.60
N ILE A 955 -17.98 18.32 -13.41
CA ILE A 955 -18.68 18.13 -12.15
C ILE A 955 -19.80 19.15 -12.01
N GLU A 956 -21.03 18.67 -11.85
CA GLU A 956 -22.13 19.43 -11.27
C GLU A 956 -22.35 18.94 -9.83
N ILE A 957 -22.72 19.86 -8.94
CA ILE A 957 -23.08 19.52 -7.56
C ILE A 957 -24.46 20.07 -7.30
N ASP A 958 -25.44 19.20 -7.07
CA ASP A 958 -26.80 19.59 -6.70
C ASP A 958 -26.99 19.43 -5.19
N THR A 959 -27.26 20.56 -4.51
CA THR A 959 -27.51 20.60 -3.07
C THR A 959 -28.99 20.68 -2.73
N THR A 960 -29.88 20.65 -3.72
CA THR A 960 -31.34 20.73 -3.52
C THR A 960 -31.96 19.36 -3.23
N GLN A 961 -31.28 18.27 -3.63
CA GLN A 961 -31.72 16.88 -3.47
C GLN A 961 -31.37 16.26 -2.11
N ARG A 962 -31.06 17.09 -1.11
CA ARG A 962 -30.49 16.68 0.19
C ARG A 962 -31.30 15.64 0.95
N SER A 963 -32.62 15.66 0.78
CA SER A 963 -33.52 14.76 1.50
C SER A 963 -33.32 13.29 1.14
N TRP A 964 -32.84 12.98 -0.08
CA TRP A 964 -32.61 11.61 -0.50
C TRP A 964 -31.14 11.33 -0.80
N ALA A 965 -30.43 12.20 -1.53
CA ALA A 965 -29.07 11.93 -2.00
C ALA A 965 -27.96 12.20 -0.97
N GLY A 966 -28.28 12.80 0.18
CA GLY A 966 -27.29 13.30 1.14
C GLY A 966 -26.85 14.75 0.86
N PRO A 967 -25.85 15.30 1.58
CA PRO A 967 -25.47 16.71 1.55
C PRO A 967 -25.29 17.32 0.16
N GLN A 968 -24.79 16.50 -0.78
CA GLN A 968 -24.44 16.85 -2.14
C GLN A 968 -24.71 15.64 -3.05
N LEU A 969 -25.52 15.85 -4.10
CA LEU A 969 -25.59 14.94 -5.24
C LEU A 969 -24.52 15.36 -6.24
N VAL A 970 -23.54 14.50 -6.49
CA VAL A 970 -22.49 14.76 -7.49
C VAL A 970 -22.97 14.24 -8.83
N LYS A 971 -22.79 15.01 -9.89
CA LYS A 971 -23.06 14.58 -11.27
C LYS A 971 -21.83 14.82 -12.12
N VAL A 972 -21.49 13.86 -12.98
CA VAL A 972 -20.44 14.02 -13.98
C VAL A 972 -21.13 14.09 -15.33
N THR A 973 -21.07 15.24 -16.00
CA THR A 973 -21.74 15.46 -17.28
C THR A 973 -20.76 15.66 -18.43
N THR A 974 -21.07 15.09 -19.58
CA THR A 974 -20.33 15.35 -20.84
C THR A 974 -20.73 16.70 -21.48
N GLY A 975 -21.77 17.36 -20.96
CA GLY A 975 -22.30 18.60 -21.53
C GLY A 975 -23.80 18.80 -21.26
N ALA A 976 -24.32 19.98 -21.62
CA ALA A 976 -25.74 20.26 -21.42
C ALA A 976 -26.63 19.36 -22.31
N GLY A 977 -27.50 18.56 -21.68
CA GLY A 977 -28.43 17.67 -22.39
C GLY A 977 -27.81 16.36 -22.88
N SER A 978 -26.66 15.95 -22.35
CA SER A 978 -25.94 14.74 -22.75
C SER A 978 -25.69 13.78 -21.57
N LEU A 979 -24.97 12.68 -21.84
CA LEU A 979 -24.64 11.64 -20.87
C LEU A 979 -24.17 12.25 -19.55
N THR A 980 -24.88 11.90 -18.48
CA THR A 980 -24.62 12.37 -17.13
C THR A 980 -24.78 11.22 -16.14
N THR A 981 -23.75 10.96 -15.36
CA THR A 981 -23.78 9.96 -14.27
C THR A 981 -23.95 10.64 -12.92
N TRP A 982 -24.78 10.07 -12.06
CA TRP A 982 -25.13 10.65 -10.76
C TRP A 982 -24.59 9.76 -9.63
N TYR A 983 -24.08 10.40 -8.57
CA TYR A 983 -23.42 9.75 -7.43
C TYR A 983 -24.03 10.30 -6.13
N ALA A 984 -24.76 9.44 -5.41
CA ALA A 984 -25.49 9.79 -4.21
C ALA A 984 -25.00 9.02 -2.97
N HIS A 985 -25.48 9.44 -1.80
CA HIS A 985 -25.14 8.93 -0.46
C HIS A 985 -23.67 9.12 -0.03
N MET A 986 -22.91 9.97 -0.72
CA MET A 986 -21.49 10.18 -0.46
C MET A 986 -21.23 10.86 0.90
N ALA A 987 -20.26 10.36 1.65
CA ALA A 987 -19.82 10.93 2.94
C ALA A 987 -18.89 12.15 2.75
N THR A 988 -18.04 12.09 1.73
CA THR A 988 -17.15 13.18 1.36
C THR A 988 -17.18 13.38 -0.15
N VAL A 989 -17.05 14.65 -0.58
CA VAL A 989 -16.88 15.03 -1.98
C VAL A 989 -15.54 15.74 -2.09
N SER A 990 -14.61 15.20 -2.88
CA SER A 990 -13.24 15.70 -3.03
C SER A 990 -13.08 16.66 -4.21
N VAL A 991 -14.17 16.95 -4.92
CA VAL A 991 -14.21 17.74 -6.15
C VAL A 991 -15.15 18.93 -6.05
N SER A 992 -14.95 19.93 -6.90
CA SER A 992 -15.73 21.17 -6.88
C SER A 992 -16.64 21.30 -8.09
N ARG A 993 -17.79 21.98 -7.94
CA ARG A 993 -18.68 22.32 -9.07
C ARG A 993 -17.89 23.04 -10.17
N GLY A 994 -17.99 22.57 -11.41
CA GLY A 994 -17.27 23.08 -12.58
C GLY A 994 -15.87 22.49 -12.78
N GLN A 995 -15.39 21.62 -11.90
CA GLN A 995 -14.16 20.85 -12.10
C GLN A 995 -14.34 19.85 -13.23
N THR A 996 -13.42 19.81 -14.18
CA THR A 996 -13.34 18.71 -15.15
C THR A 996 -12.63 17.55 -14.50
N VAL A 997 -13.17 16.35 -14.64
CA VAL A 997 -12.63 15.10 -14.10
C VAL A 997 -12.42 14.09 -15.21
N ALA A 998 -11.37 13.29 -15.11
CA ALA A 998 -11.15 12.13 -15.97
C ALA A 998 -11.98 10.94 -15.49
N ALA A 999 -12.25 9.98 -16.39
CA ALA A 999 -12.77 8.69 -15.97
C ALA A 999 -11.76 8.01 -15.03
N GLY A 1000 -12.23 7.44 -13.93
CA GLY A 1000 -11.39 6.85 -12.89
C GLY A 1000 -10.80 7.86 -11.90
N GLU A 1001 -11.09 9.15 -12.05
CA GLU A 1001 -10.64 10.17 -11.08
C GLU A 1001 -11.44 10.06 -9.77
N PRO A 1002 -10.78 10.09 -8.59
CA PRO A 1002 -11.47 10.10 -7.30
C PRO A 1002 -12.34 11.35 -7.11
N ILE A 1003 -13.66 11.16 -6.97
CA ILE A 1003 -14.62 12.26 -6.79
C ILE A 1003 -15.18 12.36 -5.36
N GLY A 1004 -14.91 11.37 -4.52
CA GLY A 1004 -15.22 11.43 -3.09
C GLY A 1004 -15.22 10.06 -2.45
N GLN A 1005 -16.01 9.88 -1.40
CA GLN A 1005 -16.10 8.61 -0.68
C GLN A 1005 -17.55 8.18 -0.42
N VAL A 1006 -17.77 6.88 -0.47
CA VAL A 1006 -19.02 6.22 -0.09
C VAL A 1006 -19.42 6.61 1.32
N GLY A 1007 -20.70 6.89 1.50
CA GLY A 1007 -21.26 7.26 2.79
C GLY A 1007 -22.58 6.59 3.08
N LYS A 1008 -23.24 7.11 4.10
CA LYS A 1008 -24.57 6.70 4.58
C LYS A 1008 -25.49 7.91 4.71
N GLU A 1009 -25.27 8.91 3.88
CA GLU A 1009 -25.92 10.20 3.98
C GLU A 1009 -27.21 10.25 3.15
N GLY A 1010 -28.26 10.94 3.62
CA GLY A 1010 -29.55 11.00 2.91
C GLY A 1010 -30.53 9.89 3.34
N ASN A 1011 -31.37 9.41 2.42
CA ASN A 1011 -32.41 8.42 2.72
C ASN A 1011 -31.92 6.99 2.46
N VAL A 1012 -31.10 6.46 3.37
CA VAL A 1012 -30.37 5.19 3.21
C VAL A 1012 -30.29 4.41 4.53
N SER A 1013 -30.30 3.07 4.45
CA SER A 1013 -30.22 2.16 5.61
C SER A 1013 -28.80 1.68 5.96
N GLY A 1014 -27.82 1.82 5.06
CA GLY A 1014 -26.43 1.40 5.24
C GLY A 1014 -25.49 1.91 4.14
N CYS A 1015 -24.18 1.86 4.37
CA CYS A 1015 -23.20 2.42 3.43
C CYS A 1015 -23.28 1.78 2.04
N HIS A 1016 -23.45 2.58 1.00
CA HIS A 1016 -23.37 2.17 -0.41
C HIS A 1016 -23.20 3.39 -1.32
N LEU A 1017 -22.75 3.18 -2.56
CA LEU A 1017 -22.84 4.18 -3.61
C LEU A 1017 -24.11 3.93 -4.43
N HIS A 1018 -25.00 4.90 -4.45
CA HIS A 1018 -26.11 4.91 -5.40
C HIS A 1018 -25.67 5.62 -6.68
N PHE A 1019 -25.71 4.89 -7.80
CA PHE A 1019 -25.19 5.31 -9.09
C PHE A 1019 -26.30 5.29 -10.15
N GLU A 1020 -26.51 6.41 -10.84
CA GLU A 1020 -27.50 6.51 -11.93
C GLU A 1020 -26.84 6.92 -13.26
N VAL A 1021 -27.47 6.55 -14.37
CA VAL A 1021 -27.02 6.89 -15.74
C VAL A 1021 -28.15 7.57 -16.49
N HIS A 1022 -27.96 8.84 -16.82
CA HIS A 1022 -28.91 9.66 -17.57
C HIS A 1022 -28.34 9.98 -18.94
N LEU A 1023 -28.97 9.53 -20.02
CA LEU A 1023 -28.45 9.75 -21.38
C LEU A 1023 -28.56 11.21 -21.85
N LYS A 1024 -29.46 12.00 -21.25
CA LYS A 1024 -29.73 13.40 -21.65
C LYS A 1024 -29.82 14.35 -20.46
N ASN A 1025 -29.43 13.91 -19.27
CA ASN A 1025 -29.55 14.65 -18.01
C ASN A 1025 -31.00 15.13 -17.75
N GLY A 1026 -31.97 14.26 -18.02
CA GLY A 1026 -33.38 14.52 -17.77
C GLY A 1026 -33.76 14.46 -16.29
N SER A 1027 -35.06 14.38 -16.03
CA SER A 1027 -35.57 14.20 -14.67
C SER A 1027 -35.26 12.80 -14.15
N ILE A 1028 -35.17 12.61 -12.83
CA ILE A 1028 -34.85 11.33 -12.18
C ILE A 1028 -35.78 10.17 -12.62
N TYR A 1029 -37.00 10.48 -13.08
CA TYR A 1029 -38.01 9.52 -13.58
C TYR A 1029 -38.31 9.67 -15.08
N ASP A 1030 -37.45 10.37 -15.83
CA ASP A 1030 -37.58 10.54 -17.27
C ASP A 1030 -37.13 9.26 -17.99
N PRO A 1031 -37.73 8.92 -19.16
CA PRO A 1031 -37.27 7.80 -19.98
C PRO A 1031 -35.79 7.79 -20.38
N ASP A 1032 -35.03 8.87 -20.19
CA ASP A 1032 -33.58 8.91 -20.44
C ASP A 1032 -32.71 8.32 -19.31
N ASN A 1033 -33.28 8.05 -18.13
CA ASN A 1033 -32.61 7.33 -17.05
C ASN A 1033 -32.65 5.82 -17.37
N VAL A 1034 -31.48 5.19 -17.49
CA VAL A 1034 -31.33 3.80 -17.95
C VAL A 1034 -30.70 2.91 -16.88
N ASP A 1035 -30.87 1.60 -17.00
CA ASP A 1035 -30.25 0.61 -16.10
C ASP A 1035 -28.71 0.75 -16.07
N PRO A 1036 -28.14 1.23 -14.95
CA PRO A 1036 -26.71 1.48 -14.84
C PRO A 1036 -25.87 0.22 -14.94
N SER A 1037 -26.38 -0.92 -14.47
CA SER A 1037 -25.72 -2.22 -14.47
C SER A 1037 -25.50 -2.71 -15.91
N THR A 1038 -26.58 -2.67 -16.70
CA THR A 1038 -26.53 -2.98 -18.14
C THR A 1038 -25.62 -2.00 -18.88
N TRP A 1039 -25.74 -0.70 -18.60
CA TRP A 1039 -24.92 0.33 -19.26
C TRP A 1039 -23.42 0.16 -18.96
N LEU A 1040 -23.03 -0.12 -17.71
CA LEU A 1040 -21.63 -0.36 -17.35
C LEU A 1040 -21.09 -1.65 -18.00
N ALA A 1041 -21.87 -2.72 -18.03
CA ALA A 1041 -21.47 -3.98 -18.67
C ALA A 1041 -21.23 -3.83 -20.18
N GLU A 1042 -21.98 -2.95 -20.86
CA GLU A 1042 -21.85 -2.70 -22.29
C GLU A 1042 -20.76 -1.68 -22.65
N ASN A 1043 -20.41 -0.80 -21.70
CA ASN A 1043 -19.61 0.40 -21.98
C ASN A 1043 -18.29 0.49 -21.21
N ALA A 1044 -18.08 -0.26 -20.13
CA ALA A 1044 -16.79 -0.28 -19.45
C ALA A 1044 -15.64 -0.62 -20.40
N SER A 1045 -14.54 0.12 -20.32
CA SER A 1045 -13.39 0.05 -21.23
C SER A 1045 -13.67 0.51 -22.68
N ARG A 1046 -14.85 1.10 -22.97
CA ARG A 1046 -15.14 1.78 -24.24
C ARG A 1046 -14.92 3.28 -24.10
N PRO A 1047 -14.52 3.98 -25.17
CA PRO A 1047 -14.35 5.43 -25.15
C PRO A 1047 -15.68 6.15 -24.83
N SER A 1048 -15.63 7.18 -23.99
CA SER A 1048 -16.75 7.92 -23.39
C SER A 1048 -17.54 8.69 -24.45
N HIS A 1049 -16.91 8.97 -25.60
CA HIS A 1049 -17.53 9.58 -26.76
C HIS A 1049 -18.26 8.60 -27.70
N ALA A 1050 -18.14 7.29 -27.46
CA ALA A 1050 -18.78 6.22 -28.24
C ALA A 1050 -20.05 5.65 -27.57
N VAL A 1051 -20.51 6.29 -26.49
CA VAL A 1051 -21.54 5.82 -25.55
C VAL A 1051 -22.66 6.83 -25.42
#